data_AF-A0A6N7X7P7-F1
#
_entry.id   AF-A0A6N7X7P7-F1
#
_cell.length_a   1.000
_cell.length_b   1.000
_cell.length_c   1.000
_cell.angle_alpha   90.00
_cell.angle_beta   90.00
_cell.angle_gamma   90.00
#
_symmetry.space_group_name_H-M   'P 1'
#
loop_
_entity.id
_entity.type
_entity.pdbx_description
1 polymer ?
#
loop_
_entity_poly.entity_id
_entity_poly.type
_entity_poly.pdbx_seq_one_letter_code
_entity_poly.pdbx_strand_id
1 'polypeptide(L)'
;MKKKRDQLTAFLLSALLLITGSAVGTTSAWADEKSPPSSIARCEQAGISKGFAITFNAEDESWFNAISSVKVSGTGYKKVTSSWDFDDRGENYRVLPTDKQVLIGEAFSDTTATCVISANGYSDLKLTLNKSKHTASIAEDETEKTYKVTAEAAENGTVSVDKTTAKEGETVTITTNPANGYVLKSLSAADSNGKAITVTNSTFQMPASDVTVSAAFEKKPEEGEKEIDPKSISVKVDSFNGLWQLSFGDSKYPDAITKVSVNGTDWEAYSFTPSTGGKYRVRDGALEFAQKSYSQTAALKSGDVISITAKEYKNLTFKVSIDNGKLTVSQGTNPGDDMQLHVRLVGSFESALVNQKGYDAISGASTNVTQNKNSNASVEVALVKTGTNPADSDWKLLSESDIRVQSKGSSVNIVNHDDPAKGNDSGMAGVYSVHDGSVTLAGTPAKAGTYDISVTITDELGRKATGNALTFRIFSGEEMLENQLVLANCTKTSDGKYMYDMEPWAIKNFTLDPNNETVVVPEDLKAWYGSHTSGTYGKLGYAIPEGTMQTQTLILPKGCNLTLVNMDILSSVKILVQDGAKLTLRDSVVQGAVEVENGGTFSMNYNDYGGGEFLNGASINGKLILKDESTLENAKIYSNTNNIANGSEARRNTDPVVVVNGNVTLKGKVFLRGDEAPTGTDPATGKSYTGQTGMQVNGTLNLDKDAVLAVYGGGKDATTSNGGSAIILNGGTITGEGKLIAVGGDGHFGEGGNAVSGNGTISVTDAYLEGGASVSKSGTPGKALGDGIKLAGTTNRNLIDGSIGSGIDYDNDTYWRDILSVPNLDLYPVEKNAPGEQPGGDTENPEKPGNGTDKPEKPSTPAKPSDSGSATPKPQGPVNPGDNGSSGTGNHKNKNKNSKQSSVETGDESHTILWATVMLAALAGVGTITLRRRQKKQRPSH
;
A
#
# COMPACT_ATOMS: atom_id res chain seq x y z
N MET A 1 -15.48 -42.80 -52.33
CA MET A 1 -15.82 -43.61 -53.52
C MET A 1 -15.25 -45.03 -53.36
N LYS A 2 -15.67 -45.98 -54.22
CA LYS A 2 -15.20 -47.38 -54.40
C LYS A 2 -13.91 -47.77 -53.63
N LYS A 3 -13.94 -48.75 -52.72
CA LYS A 3 -13.82 -50.20 -53.01
C LYS A 3 -12.66 -50.55 -53.96
N LYS A 4 -11.68 -51.30 -53.46
CA LYS A 4 -11.13 -52.59 -53.95
C LYS A 4 -10.21 -53.16 -52.82
N ARG A 5 -10.25 -54.45 -52.45
CA ARG A 5 -9.79 -55.68 -53.16
C ARG A 5 -8.26 -55.75 -53.28
N ASP A 6 -7.58 -56.89 -53.17
CA ASP A 6 -8.01 -58.31 -53.20
C ASP A 6 -7.47 -59.07 -51.96
N GLN A 7 -8.14 -60.08 -51.39
CA GLN A 7 -8.27 -61.49 -51.84
C GLN A 7 -6.95 -62.16 -52.25
N LEU A 8 -6.49 -63.18 -51.50
CA LEU A 8 -6.12 -64.47 -52.10
C LEU A 8 -6.07 -65.63 -51.07
N THR A 9 -6.65 -66.77 -51.49
CA THR A 9 -6.36 -68.20 -51.18
C THR A 9 -5.69 -68.60 -49.85
N ALA A 10 -6.22 -69.47 -48.99
CA ALA A 10 -7.05 -70.69 -49.11
C ALA A 10 -6.30 -72.02 -49.33
N PHE A 11 -6.53 -72.95 -48.40
CA PHE A 11 -6.67 -74.40 -48.60
C PHE A 11 -7.93 -74.79 -47.80
N LEU A 12 -9.01 -75.23 -48.47
CA LEU A 12 -9.46 -76.63 -48.53
C LEU A 12 -9.70 -77.23 -47.12
N LEU A 13 -10.95 -77.45 -46.70
CA LEU A 13 -11.85 -78.58 -47.06
C LEU A 13 -11.32 -79.93 -46.53
N SER A 14 -12.15 -80.83 -45.99
CA SER A 14 -13.62 -80.78 -45.76
C SER A 14 -14.12 -81.94 -44.88
N ALA A 15 -15.05 -81.66 -43.97
CA ALA A 15 -16.06 -82.63 -43.54
C ALA A 15 -17.37 -81.90 -43.13
N LEU A 16 -18.42 -82.30 -43.83
CA LEU A 16 -19.87 -82.04 -43.75
C LEU A 16 -20.44 -81.80 -42.32
N LEU A 17 -21.39 -80.89 -42.06
CA LEU A 17 -22.68 -80.47 -42.68
C LEU A 17 -23.94 -81.15 -42.09
N LEU A 18 -25.00 -80.33 -41.94
CA LEU A 18 -26.40 -80.66 -41.61
C LEU A 18 -26.62 -81.06 -40.12
N ILE A 19 -27.74 -80.71 -39.46
CA ILE A 19 -29.05 -80.24 -39.96
C ILE A 19 -29.43 -78.85 -39.40
N THR A 20 -30.15 -78.05 -40.20
CA THR A 20 -30.89 -76.85 -39.80
C THR A 20 -32.39 -77.06 -40.04
N GLY A 21 -33.29 -76.66 -39.12
CA GLY A 21 -34.73 -76.83 -39.35
C GLY A 21 -35.66 -76.20 -38.30
N SER A 22 -36.18 -75.03 -38.62
CA SER A 22 -37.26 -74.27 -37.94
C SER A 22 -38.59 -75.03 -37.69
N ALA A 23 -39.30 -74.74 -36.58
CA ALA A 23 -40.65 -74.10 -36.57
C ALA A 23 -41.51 -74.33 -35.29
N VAL A 24 -42.11 -73.24 -34.80
CA VAL A 24 -43.48 -73.09 -34.22
C VAL A 24 -44.07 -74.20 -33.30
N GLY A 25 -44.02 -73.94 -31.99
CA GLY A 25 -45.18 -73.73 -31.09
C GLY A 25 -46.27 -74.80 -30.86
N THR A 26 -46.60 -75.04 -29.58
CA THR A 26 -48.00 -75.07 -29.04
C THR A 26 -47.98 -75.11 -27.50
N THR A 27 -49.06 -74.68 -26.85
CA THR A 27 -49.25 -74.73 -25.40
C THR A 27 -50.20 -75.87 -25.01
N SER A 28 -50.08 -76.35 -23.76
CA SER A 28 -51.15 -77.08 -23.08
C SER A 28 -51.17 -76.65 -21.61
N ALA A 29 -52.36 -76.52 -21.03
CA ALA A 29 -52.55 -76.08 -19.65
C ALA A 29 -53.19 -77.21 -18.84
N TRP A 30 -52.70 -77.40 -17.62
CA TRP A 30 -53.41 -78.13 -16.57
C TRP A 30 -54.21 -77.12 -15.73
N ALA A 31 -55.28 -77.57 -15.08
CA ALA A 31 -55.99 -76.74 -14.12
C ALA A 31 -55.25 -76.77 -12.77
N ASP A 32 -55.01 -75.60 -12.19
CA ASP A 32 -54.24 -75.48 -10.95
C ASP A 32 -54.94 -76.16 -9.76
N GLU A 33 -54.15 -76.86 -8.95
CA GLU A 33 -54.60 -77.54 -7.73
C GLU A 33 -54.86 -76.52 -6.61
N LYS A 34 -55.88 -76.75 -5.77
CA LYS A 34 -56.29 -75.78 -4.76
C LYS A 34 -55.45 -75.87 -3.48
N SER A 35 -55.12 -74.72 -2.90
CA SER A 35 -54.44 -74.68 -1.60
C SER A 35 -55.36 -75.18 -0.46
N PRO A 36 -54.86 -76.02 0.47
CA PRO A 36 -55.57 -76.33 1.71
C PRO A 36 -55.59 -75.13 2.68
N PRO A 37 -56.37 -75.18 3.78
CA PRO A 37 -56.43 -74.10 4.78
C PRO A 37 -55.05 -73.75 5.35
N SER A 38 -54.67 -72.48 5.25
CA SER A 38 -53.32 -71.99 5.56
C SER A 38 -53.08 -71.60 7.02
N SER A 39 -54.09 -71.74 7.90
CA SER A 39 -53.89 -71.59 9.35
C SER A 39 -54.88 -72.40 10.19
N ILE A 40 -54.41 -72.84 11.36
CA ILE A 40 -55.22 -73.48 12.40
C ILE A 40 -55.82 -72.37 13.28
N ALA A 41 -57.13 -72.40 13.48
CA ALA A 41 -57.84 -71.47 14.35
C ALA A 41 -57.58 -71.78 15.83
N ARG A 42 -57.64 -73.07 16.17
CA ARG A 42 -57.30 -73.64 17.48
C ARG A 42 -57.12 -75.15 17.38
N CYS A 43 -56.32 -75.70 18.29
CA CYS A 43 -56.25 -77.13 18.53
C CYS A 43 -56.50 -77.39 20.01
N GLU A 44 -57.43 -78.30 20.29
CA GLU A 44 -57.92 -78.63 21.63
C GLU A 44 -57.93 -80.16 21.82
N GLN A 45 -58.18 -80.63 23.03
CA GLN A 45 -58.21 -82.06 23.34
C GLN A 45 -59.56 -82.67 22.91
N ALA A 46 -59.52 -83.69 22.06
CA ALA A 46 -60.71 -84.40 21.59
C ALA A 46 -61.11 -85.54 22.55
N GLY A 47 -62.43 -85.70 22.73
CA GLY A 47 -62.98 -86.79 23.51
C GLY A 47 -62.89 -86.57 25.02
N ILE A 48 -63.00 -87.67 25.77
CA ILE A 48 -63.05 -87.64 27.25
C ILE A 48 -61.63 -87.76 27.83
N SER A 49 -60.61 -88.10 27.03
CA SER A 49 -59.32 -88.46 27.58
C SER A 49 -58.08 -87.92 26.89
N LYS A 50 -57.99 -87.83 25.55
CA LYS A 50 -56.64 -87.79 24.91
C LYS A 50 -56.46 -87.41 23.42
N GLY A 51 -57.51 -87.21 22.61
CA GLY A 51 -57.33 -87.00 21.16
C GLY A 51 -56.96 -85.56 20.78
N PHE A 52 -56.79 -85.28 19.48
CA PHE A 52 -56.64 -83.93 18.92
C PHE A 52 -57.93 -83.48 18.23
N ALA A 53 -58.41 -82.27 18.55
CA ALA A 53 -59.50 -81.57 17.87
C ALA A 53 -58.94 -80.33 17.18
N ILE A 54 -58.75 -80.37 15.86
CA ILE A 54 -58.09 -79.32 15.09
C ILE A 54 -59.15 -78.54 14.29
N THR A 55 -59.44 -77.30 14.68
CA THR A 55 -60.32 -76.40 13.92
C THR A 55 -59.47 -75.47 13.06
N PHE A 56 -59.79 -75.36 11.76
CA PHE A 56 -59.01 -74.56 10.80
C PHE A 56 -59.72 -73.26 10.42
N ASN A 57 -58.94 -72.23 10.10
CA ASN A 57 -59.46 -71.01 9.47
C ASN A 57 -59.71 -71.28 7.98
N ALA A 58 -60.87 -71.87 7.68
CA ALA A 58 -61.34 -72.08 6.31
C ALA A 58 -62.57 -71.20 6.02
N GLU A 59 -62.74 -70.75 4.79
CA GLU A 59 -63.88 -69.92 4.38
C GLU A 59 -65.19 -70.73 4.32
N ASP A 60 -65.15 -71.93 3.74
CA ASP A 60 -66.30 -72.83 3.58
C ASP A 60 -65.99 -74.28 4.06
N GLU A 61 -66.89 -75.22 3.75
CA GLU A 61 -66.73 -76.65 4.07
C GLU A 61 -66.03 -77.46 2.97
N SER A 62 -65.66 -76.85 1.84
CA SER A 62 -65.34 -77.59 0.59
C SER A 62 -64.11 -78.47 0.72
N TRP A 63 -63.05 -78.00 1.40
CA TRP A 63 -61.86 -78.79 1.69
C TRP A 63 -62.16 -79.99 2.60
N PHE A 64 -62.92 -79.79 3.69
CA PHE A 64 -63.29 -80.86 4.63
C PHE A 64 -64.08 -81.98 3.96
N ASN A 65 -65.04 -81.61 3.11
CA ASN A 65 -65.81 -82.55 2.32
C ASN A 65 -64.97 -83.29 1.26
N ALA A 66 -63.82 -82.72 0.85
CA ALA A 66 -62.86 -83.36 -0.04
C ALA A 66 -61.82 -84.25 0.66
N ILE A 67 -61.68 -84.24 2.00
CA ILE A 67 -60.68 -85.04 2.75
C ILE A 67 -60.86 -86.54 2.50
N SER A 68 -59.91 -87.11 1.76
CA SER A 68 -59.89 -88.50 1.31
C SER A 68 -59.02 -89.41 2.16
N SER A 69 -57.94 -88.90 2.78
CA SER A 69 -57.16 -89.66 3.76
C SER A 69 -56.45 -88.79 4.80
N VAL A 70 -56.13 -89.38 5.95
CA VAL A 70 -55.24 -88.81 6.98
C VAL A 70 -54.17 -89.84 7.33
N LYS A 71 -52.92 -89.42 7.42
CA LYS A 71 -51.78 -90.26 7.83
C LYS A 71 -51.02 -89.59 8.96
N VAL A 72 -50.69 -90.31 10.03
CA VAL A 72 -49.91 -89.79 11.18
C VAL A 72 -48.67 -90.64 11.37
N SER A 73 -47.48 -90.00 11.41
CA SER A 73 -46.17 -90.65 11.27
C SER A 73 -46.08 -91.61 10.08
N GLY A 74 -46.80 -91.32 8.99
CA GLY A 74 -46.92 -92.16 7.79
C GLY A 74 -48.01 -93.25 7.87
N THR A 75 -48.44 -93.67 9.06
CA THR A 75 -49.51 -94.67 9.24
C THR A 75 -50.86 -94.10 8.83
N GLY A 76 -51.58 -94.80 7.94
CA GLY A 76 -52.91 -94.38 7.48
C GLY A 76 -54.00 -94.62 8.52
N TYR A 77 -54.64 -93.55 8.97
CA TYR A 77 -55.68 -93.62 10.00
C TYR A 77 -57.06 -93.91 9.38
N LYS A 78 -57.89 -94.65 10.12
CA LYS A 78 -59.24 -95.07 9.70
C LYS A 78 -60.27 -93.94 9.88
N LYS A 79 -61.01 -93.58 8.82
CA LYS A 79 -62.12 -92.61 8.92
C LYS A 79 -63.31 -93.22 9.69
N VAL A 80 -63.85 -92.52 10.67
CA VAL A 80 -65.08 -92.87 11.40
C VAL A 80 -66.10 -91.72 11.34
N THR A 81 -67.39 -92.02 11.53
CA THR A 81 -68.51 -91.07 11.31
C THR A 81 -69.37 -90.85 12.56
N SER A 82 -69.65 -91.90 13.33
CA SER A 82 -70.29 -91.80 14.65
C SER A 82 -69.38 -91.11 15.66
N SER A 83 -69.98 -90.45 16.66
CA SER A 83 -69.22 -89.91 17.80
C SER A 83 -68.84 -91.00 18.82
N TRP A 84 -69.49 -92.16 18.77
CA TRP A 84 -69.23 -93.30 19.67
C TRP A 84 -68.16 -94.26 19.12
N ASP A 85 -67.82 -94.15 17.84
CA ASP A 85 -66.82 -94.99 17.16
C ASP A 85 -65.42 -94.31 17.10
N PHE A 86 -65.30 -93.08 17.61
CA PHE A 86 -64.05 -92.33 17.67
C PHE A 86 -63.31 -92.66 18.98
N ASP A 87 -62.37 -93.60 18.90
CA ASP A 87 -61.41 -93.88 19.98
C ASP A 87 -60.33 -92.80 19.98
N ASP A 88 -60.31 -91.96 21.02
CA ASP A 88 -59.39 -90.83 21.13
C ASP A 88 -57.90 -91.22 21.28
N ARG A 89 -57.60 -92.51 21.47
CA ARG A 89 -56.25 -93.09 21.51
C ARG A 89 -55.91 -94.00 20.32
N GLY A 90 -56.85 -94.23 19.41
CA GLY A 90 -56.70 -95.17 18.29
C GLY A 90 -56.15 -94.55 17.00
N GLU A 91 -55.83 -95.39 16.02
CA GLU A 91 -55.40 -95.00 14.67
C GLU A 91 -56.61 -94.61 13.80
N ASN A 92 -57.40 -93.63 14.25
CA ASN A 92 -58.62 -93.20 13.57
C ASN A 92 -58.78 -91.66 13.53
N TYR A 93 -59.62 -91.20 12.61
CA TYR A 93 -59.94 -89.78 12.45
C TYR A 93 -61.41 -89.58 12.08
N ARG A 94 -61.95 -88.41 12.42
CA ARG A 94 -63.33 -88.01 12.13
C ARG A 94 -63.33 -86.57 11.61
N VAL A 95 -64.06 -86.32 10.52
CA VAL A 95 -64.16 -84.99 9.91
C VAL A 95 -65.53 -84.41 10.24
N LEU A 96 -65.55 -83.15 10.68
CA LEU A 96 -66.75 -82.37 11.02
C LEU A 96 -66.74 -81.09 10.16
N PRO A 97 -67.29 -81.14 8.92
CA PRO A 97 -67.17 -80.03 7.96
C PRO A 97 -67.78 -78.71 8.46
N THR A 98 -68.97 -78.77 9.06
CA THR A 98 -69.70 -77.59 9.55
C THR A 98 -69.04 -76.95 10.78
N ASP A 99 -68.41 -77.76 11.64
CA ASP A 99 -67.58 -77.28 12.76
C ASP A 99 -66.16 -76.85 12.31
N LYS A 100 -65.87 -76.97 11.00
CA LYS A 100 -64.56 -76.73 10.35
C LYS A 100 -63.42 -77.44 11.08
N GLN A 101 -63.68 -78.67 11.52
CA GLN A 101 -62.84 -79.42 12.45
C GLN A 101 -62.48 -80.82 11.94
N VAL A 102 -61.25 -81.25 12.23
CA VAL A 102 -60.82 -82.65 12.10
C VAL A 102 -60.40 -83.16 13.48
N LEU A 103 -61.01 -84.26 13.90
CA LEU A 103 -60.63 -85.02 15.08
C LEU A 103 -59.66 -86.12 14.67
N ILE A 104 -58.55 -86.28 15.40
CA ILE A 104 -57.50 -87.28 15.13
C ILE A 104 -57.13 -87.97 16.45
N GLY A 105 -57.17 -89.30 16.49
CA GLY A 105 -56.75 -90.08 17.66
C GLY A 105 -55.25 -90.01 17.90
N GLU A 106 -54.78 -90.36 19.09
CA GLU A 106 -53.37 -90.16 19.48
C GLU A 106 -52.49 -91.43 19.46
N ALA A 107 -52.75 -92.41 18.60
CA ALA A 107 -52.05 -93.71 18.69
C ALA A 107 -50.51 -93.68 18.47
N PHE A 108 -49.95 -92.64 17.85
CA PHE A 108 -48.51 -92.57 17.53
C PHE A 108 -47.61 -92.62 18.78
N SER A 109 -46.44 -93.28 18.68
CA SER A 109 -45.56 -93.52 19.84
C SER A 109 -44.99 -92.25 20.47
N ASP A 110 -44.59 -91.30 19.63
CA ASP A 110 -43.70 -90.22 20.01
C ASP A 110 -44.47 -89.01 20.57
N THR A 111 -43.77 -88.12 21.28
CA THR A 111 -44.37 -86.88 21.82
C THR A 111 -44.94 -85.97 20.73
N THR A 112 -44.39 -86.06 19.52
CA THR A 112 -44.79 -85.30 18.33
C THR A 112 -44.83 -86.21 17.11
N ALA A 113 -45.78 -85.96 16.19
CA ALA A 113 -45.86 -86.67 14.91
C ALA A 113 -46.22 -85.73 13.76
N THR A 114 -45.67 -86.00 12.58
CA THR A 114 -46.14 -85.41 11.33
C THR A 114 -47.48 -86.03 10.93
N CYS A 115 -48.47 -85.19 10.67
CA CYS A 115 -49.78 -85.59 10.19
C CYS A 115 -50.02 -84.99 8.80
N VAL A 116 -50.29 -85.82 7.80
CA VAL A 116 -50.62 -85.40 6.44
C VAL A 116 -52.10 -85.62 6.19
N ILE A 117 -52.81 -84.57 5.76
CA ILE A 117 -54.23 -84.60 5.41
C ILE A 117 -54.36 -84.38 3.90
N SER A 118 -54.79 -85.42 3.19
CA SER A 118 -55.01 -85.38 1.74
C SER A 118 -56.48 -85.10 1.43
N ALA A 119 -56.73 -84.18 0.49
CA ALA A 119 -58.07 -83.85 0.03
C ALA A 119 -58.12 -83.78 -1.51
N ASN A 120 -59.13 -84.40 -2.12
CA ASN A 120 -59.16 -84.58 -3.57
C ASN A 120 -59.29 -83.23 -4.31
N GLY A 121 -58.31 -82.91 -5.16
CA GLY A 121 -58.24 -81.62 -5.87
C GLY A 121 -57.59 -80.48 -5.06
N TYR A 122 -56.97 -80.81 -3.92
CA TYR A 122 -56.18 -79.91 -3.10
C TYR A 122 -54.81 -80.52 -2.80
N SER A 123 -53.79 -79.67 -2.63
CA SER A 123 -52.46 -80.14 -2.23
C SER A 123 -52.47 -80.66 -0.77
N ASP A 124 -51.60 -81.63 -0.47
CA ASP A 124 -51.49 -82.27 0.85
C ASP A 124 -51.16 -81.26 1.97
N LEU A 125 -51.98 -81.21 3.01
CA LEU A 125 -51.71 -80.37 4.19
C LEU A 125 -50.84 -81.14 5.20
N LYS A 126 -49.60 -80.68 5.39
CA LYS A 126 -48.65 -81.21 6.39
C LYS A 126 -48.79 -80.46 7.72
N LEU A 127 -48.96 -81.20 8.81
CA LEU A 127 -49.06 -80.71 10.18
C LEU A 127 -48.02 -81.37 11.07
N THR A 128 -47.66 -80.71 12.18
CA THR A 128 -46.98 -81.32 13.32
C THR A 128 -47.93 -81.32 14.52
N LEU A 129 -48.27 -82.51 15.00
CA LEU A 129 -49.06 -82.73 16.22
C LEU A 129 -48.14 -82.86 17.44
N ASN A 130 -48.53 -82.36 18.61
CA ASN A 130 -47.78 -82.47 19.87
C ASN A 130 -48.70 -82.87 21.03
N LYS A 131 -48.48 -84.08 21.59
CA LYS A 131 -49.30 -84.66 22.65
C LYS A 131 -49.16 -83.98 24.01
N SER A 132 -47.96 -83.51 24.36
CA SER A 132 -47.70 -82.87 25.65
C SER A 132 -48.50 -81.59 25.87
N LYS A 133 -49.00 -80.97 24.80
CA LYS A 133 -49.82 -79.75 24.84
C LYS A 133 -51.16 -79.87 24.10
N HIS A 134 -51.45 -81.02 23.49
CA HIS A 134 -52.55 -81.23 22.53
C HIS A 134 -52.64 -80.11 21.46
N THR A 135 -51.49 -79.67 20.96
CA THR A 135 -51.39 -78.62 19.93
C THR A 135 -51.08 -79.20 18.56
N ALA A 136 -51.59 -78.58 17.51
CA ALA A 136 -51.21 -78.83 16.13
C ALA A 136 -50.74 -77.52 15.48
N SER A 137 -49.67 -77.58 14.69
CA SER A 137 -49.21 -76.50 13.81
C SER A 137 -49.14 -77.00 12.38
N ILE A 138 -49.31 -76.12 11.38
CA ILE A 138 -48.94 -76.44 10.00
C ILE A 138 -47.41 -76.49 9.95
N ALA A 139 -46.85 -77.41 9.15
CA ALA A 139 -45.42 -77.48 8.94
C ALA A 139 -45.01 -76.45 7.86
N GLU A 140 -44.09 -75.56 8.18
CA GLU A 140 -43.48 -74.64 7.22
C GLU A 140 -42.45 -75.42 6.39
N ASP A 141 -42.56 -75.38 5.05
CA ASP A 141 -41.56 -75.98 4.16
C ASP A 141 -40.30 -75.07 4.13
N GLU A 142 -39.13 -75.64 4.41
CA GLU A 142 -37.86 -74.90 4.36
C GLU A 142 -37.57 -74.44 2.92
N THR A 143 -37.61 -73.12 2.71
CA THR A 143 -37.29 -72.51 1.42
C THR A 143 -35.79 -72.27 1.31
N GLU A 144 -35.13 -73.04 0.44
CA GLU A 144 -33.68 -72.96 0.23
C GLU A 144 -33.24 -71.55 -0.18
N LYS A 145 -32.45 -70.90 0.68
CA LYS A 145 -32.03 -69.52 0.48
C LYS A 145 -30.94 -69.45 -0.60
N THR A 146 -31.32 -68.93 -1.77
CA THR A 146 -30.38 -68.61 -2.85
C THR A 146 -29.94 -67.16 -2.77
N TYR A 147 -28.70 -66.92 -3.19
CA TYR A 147 -28.03 -65.62 -3.19
C TYR A 147 -27.73 -65.21 -4.62
N LYS A 148 -27.75 -63.91 -4.90
CA LYS A 148 -27.59 -63.38 -6.25
C LYS A 148 -26.11 -63.20 -6.60
N VAL A 149 -25.75 -63.57 -7.82
CA VAL A 149 -24.45 -63.24 -8.44
C VAL A 149 -24.67 -62.15 -9.48
N THR A 150 -23.95 -61.04 -9.36
CA THR A 150 -23.99 -59.91 -10.30
C THR A 150 -22.61 -59.74 -10.93
N ALA A 151 -22.49 -60.01 -12.23
CA ALA A 151 -21.33 -59.61 -13.01
C ALA A 151 -21.47 -58.13 -13.42
N GLU A 152 -20.47 -57.29 -13.10
CA GLU A 152 -20.50 -55.86 -13.43
C GLU A 152 -20.14 -55.61 -14.91
N ALA A 153 -20.64 -54.50 -15.45
CA ALA A 153 -20.23 -54.03 -16.76
C ALA A 153 -18.78 -53.52 -16.70
N ALA A 154 -17.87 -54.21 -17.40
CA ALA A 154 -16.48 -53.84 -17.52
C ALA A 154 -16.21 -53.07 -18.82
N GLU A 155 -15.38 -52.04 -18.78
CA GLU A 155 -14.87 -51.40 -20.00
C GLU A 155 -13.79 -52.28 -20.67
N ASN A 156 -13.75 -52.26 -22.00
CA ASN A 156 -12.75 -52.96 -22.82
C ASN A 156 -12.70 -54.50 -22.67
N GLY A 157 -13.80 -55.11 -22.25
CA GLY A 157 -14.02 -56.55 -22.29
C GLY A 157 -15.42 -56.89 -21.79
N THR A 158 -15.71 -58.17 -21.59
CA THR A 158 -16.93 -58.62 -20.91
C THR A 158 -16.60 -59.61 -19.81
N VAL A 159 -17.39 -59.60 -18.74
CA VAL A 159 -17.42 -60.62 -17.70
C VAL A 159 -18.85 -61.16 -17.59
N SER A 160 -18.97 -62.46 -17.44
CA SER A 160 -20.23 -63.16 -17.23
C SER A 160 -20.04 -64.31 -16.23
N VAL A 161 -21.15 -64.81 -15.69
CA VAL A 161 -21.20 -65.94 -14.76
C VAL A 161 -22.13 -67.01 -15.30
N ASP A 162 -21.84 -68.28 -14.99
CA ASP A 162 -22.69 -69.42 -15.37
C ASP A 162 -24.05 -69.42 -14.63
N LYS A 163 -24.09 -68.81 -13.44
CA LYS A 163 -25.27 -68.72 -12.56
C LYS A 163 -25.46 -67.29 -12.08
N THR A 164 -26.67 -66.76 -12.21
CA THR A 164 -27.08 -65.46 -11.65
C THR A 164 -27.66 -65.56 -10.24
N THR A 165 -27.99 -66.77 -9.78
CA THR A 165 -28.28 -67.12 -8.38
C THR A 165 -27.67 -68.47 -8.04
N ALA A 166 -27.22 -68.65 -6.80
CA ALA A 166 -26.60 -69.89 -6.31
C ALA A 166 -26.89 -70.09 -4.80
N LYS A 167 -26.85 -71.33 -4.32
CA LYS A 167 -26.96 -71.65 -2.88
C LYS A 167 -25.63 -71.44 -2.16
N GLU A 168 -25.63 -71.22 -0.85
CA GLU A 168 -24.38 -71.22 -0.08
C GLU A 168 -23.59 -72.54 -0.26
N GLY A 169 -22.28 -72.43 -0.47
CA GLY A 169 -21.40 -73.56 -0.78
C GLY A 169 -21.47 -74.08 -2.21
N GLU A 170 -22.33 -73.51 -3.06
CA GLU A 170 -22.45 -73.89 -4.47
C GLU A 170 -21.38 -73.18 -5.32
N THR A 171 -20.74 -73.91 -6.24
CA THR A 171 -19.69 -73.37 -7.11
C THR A 171 -20.28 -72.53 -8.24
N VAL A 172 -19.69 -71.35 -8.47
CA VAL A 172 -20.00 -70.42 -9.55
C VAL A 172 -18.78 -70.23 -10.44
N THR A 173 -18.99 -70.21 -11.77
CA THR A 173 -17.94 -70.10 -12.79
C THR A 173 -18.00 -68.73 -13.46
N ILE A 174 -16.87 -68.02 -13.48
CA ILE A 174 -16.72 -66.71 -14.12
C ILE A 174 -16.06 -66.89 -15.49
N THR A 175 -16.65 -66.29 -16.53
CA THR A 175 -16.06 -66.20 -17.86
C THR A 175 -15.69 -64.74 -18.16
N THR A 176 -14.44 -64.50 -18.56
CA THR A 176 -13.96 -63.17 -18.98
C THR A 176 -13.49 -63.20 -20.43
N ASN A 177 -14.01 -62.31 -21.27
CA ASN A 177 -13.62 -62.18 -22.66
C ASN A 177 -13.14 -60.73 -22.94
N PRO A 178 -11.81 -60.46 -22.95
CA PRO A 178 -11.27 -59.15 -23.29
C PRO A 178 -11.71 -58.66 -24.67
N ALA A 179 -11.82 -57.34 -24.85
CA ALA A 179 -12.01 -56.75 -26.18
C ALA A 179 -10.72 -56.89 -27.01
N ASN A 180 -10.84 -56.76 -28.33
CA ASN A 180 -9.69 -56.87 -29.22
C ASN A 180 -8.64 -55.78 -28.89
N GLY A 181 -7.40 -56.19 -28.62
CA GLY A 181 -6.34 -55.31 -28.14
C GLY A 181 -6.24 -55.15 -26.62
N TYR A 182 -6.99 -55.93 -25.83
CA TYR A 182 -6.96 -55.91 -24.35
C TYR A 182 -6.67 -57.29 -23.76
N VAL A 183 -6.24 -57.31 -22.49
CA VAL A 183 -6.02 -58.50 -21.65
C VAL A 183 -6.66 -58.30 -20.28
N LEU A 184 -6.94 -59.39 -19.56
CA LEU A 184 -7.46 -59.33 -18.19
C LEU A 184 -6.35 -58.84 -17.24
N LYS A 185 -6.53 -57.67 -16.63
CA LYS A 185 -5.63 -57.09 -15.62
C LYS A 185 -5.87 -57.72 -14.25
N SER A 186 -7.14 -57.80 -13.87
CA SER A 186 -7.57 -58.30 -12.57
C SER A 186 -9.02 -58.79 -12.62
N LEU A 187 -9.29 -59.86 -11.89
CA LEU A 187 -10.63 -60.38 -11.62
C LEU A 187 -10.82 -60.48 -10.11
N SER A 188 -11.94 -59.97 -9.61
CA SER A 188 -12.27 -59.97 -8.18
C SER A 188 -13.74 -60.28 -7.97
N ALA A 189 -14.04 -61.00 -6.90
CA ALA A 189 -15.39 -61.16 -6.37
C ALA A 189 -15.44 -60.59 -4.94
N ALA A 190 -16.56 -59.98 -4.56
CA ALA A 190 -16.79 -59.48 -3.21
C ALA A 190 -18.23 -59.73 -2.78
N ASP A 191 -18.44 -59.92 -1.47
CA ASP A 191 -19.79 -60.04 -0.88
C ASP A 191 -20.49 -58.68 -0.78
N SER A 192 -21.77 -58.68 -0.37
CA SER A 192 -22.57 -57.46 -0.20
C SER A 192 -22.05 -56.47 0.85
N ASN A 193 -21.02 -56.85 1.63
CA ASN A 193 -20.36 -56.03 2.64
C ASN A 193 -18.98 -55.51 2.17
N GLY A 194 -18.61 -55.78 0.91
CA GLY A 194 -17.30 -55.42 0.34
C GLY A 194 -16.15 -56.34 0.74
N LYS A 195 -16.43 -57.49 1.38
CA LYS A 195 -15.40 -58.46 1.75
C LYS A 195 -14.98 -59.26 0.53
N ALA A 196 -13.68 -59.26 0.22
CA ALA A 196 -13.13 -59.98 -0.91
C ALA A 196 -13.31 -61.51 -0.78
N ILE A 197 -13.70 -62.15 -1.88
CA ILE A 197 -13.90 -63.59 -2.04
C ILE A 197 -12.74 -64.15 -2.88
N THR A 198 -12.16 -65.27 -2.45
CA THR A 198 -11.04 -65.91 -3.13
C THR A 198 -11.50 -66.60 -4.42
N VAL A 199 -11.29 -65.96 -5.56
CA VAL A 199 -11.47 -66.58 -6.89
C VAL A 199 -10.26 -67.45 -7.21
N THR A 200 -10.47 -68.72 -7.57
CA THR A 200 -9.41 -69.67 -7.95
C THR A 200 -9.77 -70.31 -9.29
N ASN A 201 -8.87 -70.30 -10.27
CA ASN A 201 -9.13 -70.83 -11.63
C ASN A 201 -10.45 -70.30 -12.26
N SER A 202 -10.75 -69.02 -12.03
CA SER A 202 -12.00 -68.35 -12.43
C SER A 202 -13.30 -68.93 -11.83
N THR A 203 -13.23 -69.67 -10.72
CA THR A 203 -14.41 -70.08 -9.94
C THR A 203 -14.35 -69.58 -8.50
N PHE A 204 -15.50 -69.56 -7.83
CA PHE A 204 -15.59 -69.35 -6.37
C PHE A 204 -16.74 -70.19 -5.79
N GLN A 205 -16.73 -70.40 -4.47
CA GLN A 205 -17.87 -70.97 -3.74
C GLN A 205 -18.75 -69.83 -3.22
N MET A 206 -20.06 -69.92 -3.44
CA MET A 206 -20.99 -68.87 -3.05
C MET A 206 -21.10 -68.78 -1.50
N PRO A 207 -20.96 -67.59 -0.89
CA PRO A 207 -21.16 -67.40 0.55
C PRO A 207 -22.65 -67.23 0.89
N ALA A 208 -22.96 -67.10 2.20
CA ALA A 208 -24.27 -66.67 2.72
C ALA A 208 -24.67 -65.20 2.39
N SER A 209 -24.26 -64.66 1.25
CA SER A 209 -24.44 -63.26 0.85
C SER A 209 -24.43 -63.13 -0.68
N ASP A 210 -25.12 -62.11 -1.21
CA ASP A 210 -25.03 -61.74 -2.63
C ASP A 210 -23.59 -61.36 -3.00
N VAL A 211 -23.18 -61.70 -4.23
CA VAL A 211 -21.81 -61.52 -4.71
C VAL A 211 -21.77 -60.65 -5.96
N THR A 212 -20.88 -59.66 -5.94
CA THR A 212 -20.51 -58.84 -7.10
C THR A 212 -19.20 -59.34 -7.67
N VAL A 213 -19.15 -59.54 -8.99
CA VAL A 213 -17.96 -59.96 -9.75
C VAL A 213 -17.54 -58.84 -10.68
N SER A 214 -16.34 -58.31 -10.46
CA SER A 214 -15.76 -57.19 -11.19
C SER A 214 -14.51 -57.63 -11.94
N ALA A 215 -14.39 -57.27 -13.21
CA ALA A 215 -13.21 -57.53 -14.04
C ALA A 215 -12.67 -56.22 -14.60
N ALA A 216 -11.35 -56.03 -14.54
CA ALA A 216 -10.68 -54.92 -15.21
C ALA A 216 -9.84 -55.46 -16.37
N PHE A 217 -9.99 -54.85 -17.55
CA PHE A 217 -9.20 -55.16 -18.73
C PHE A 217 -8.22 -54.01 -18.99
N GLU A 218 -6.95 -54.33 -19.18
CA GLU A 218 -5.95 -53.34 -19.60
C GLU A 218 -5.56 -53.57 -21.05
N LYS A 219 -5.15 -52.50 -21.74
CA LYS A 219 -4.71 -52.60 -23.13
C LYS A 219 -3.55 -53.60 -23.17
N LYS A 220 -3.64 -54.59 -24.06
CA LYS A 220 -2.58 -55.58 -24.28
C LYS A 220 -1.28 -54.80 -24.50
N PRO A 221 -0.18 -55.14 -23.80
CA PRO A 221 1.10 -54.52 -24.07
C PRO A 221 1.44 -54.62 -25.56
N GLU A 222 1.65 -53.48 -26.20
CA GLU A 222 2.42 -53.43 -27.44
C GLU A 222 3.87 -53.81 -27.10
N GLU A 223 4.54 -54.53 -28.00
CA GLU A 223 5.90 -55.01 -27.75
C GLU A 223 6.89 -53.85 -27.74
N GLY A 224 7.14 -53.32 -26.54
CA GLY A 224 8.27 -52.42 -26.27
C GLY A 224 8.04 -50.94 -26.59
N GLU A 225 7.00 -50.32 -26.02
CA GLU A 225 7.09 -48.86 -25.75
C GLU A 225 8.34 -48.59 -24.92
N LYS A 226 9.33 -47.93 -25.55
CA LYS A 226 10.60 -47.61 -24.91
C LYS A 226 10.43 -46.49 -23.88
N GLU A 227 11.27 -46.49 -22.87
CA GLU A 227 11.30 -45.47 -21.83
C GLU A 227 12.64 -44.72 -21.86
N ILE A 228 12.58 -43.40 -21.81
CA ILE A 228 13.75 -42.53 -21.71
C ILE A 228 13.85 -42.05 -20.27
N ASP A 229 14.92 -42.38 -19.55
CA ASP A 229 15.20 -41.76 -18.24
C ASP A 229 15.57 -40.27 -18.48
N PRO A 230 14.88 -39.29 -17.86
CA PRO A 230 15.29 -37.88 -17.87
C PRO A 230 16.76 -37.63 -17.49
N LYS A 231 17.39 -38.50 -16.68
CA LYS A 231 18.83 -38.42 -16.37
C LYS A 231 19.75 -38.70 -17.56
N SER A 232 19.24 -39.32 -18.62
CA SER A 232 19.96 -39.55 -19.89
C SER A 232 19.93 -38.35 -20.83
N ILE A 233 19.13 -37.31 -20.54
CA ILE A 233 19.04 -36.11 -21.37
C ILE A 233 20.31 -35.28 -21.16
N SER A 234 21.05 -35.09 -22.24
CA SER A 234 22.22 -34.22 -22.30
C SER A 234 21.87 -32.93 -23.04
N VAL A 235 22.40 -31.81 -22.56
CA VAL A 235 22.12 -30.47 -23.10
C VAL A 235 23.39 -29.88 -23.69
N LYS A 236 23.32 -29.44 -24.94
CA LYS A 236 24.34 -28.62 -25.60
C LYS A 236 23.82 -27.21 -25.82
N VAL A 237 24.76 -26.26 -25.85
CA VAL A 237 24.51 -24.86 -26.20
C VAL A 237 25.10 -24.61 -27.58
N ASP A 238 24.26 -24.23 -28.54
CA ASP A 238 24.71 -23.61 -29.77
C ASP A 238 24.71 -22.09 -29.57
N SER A 239 25.86 -21.56 -29.15
CA SER A 239 26.05 -20.12 -28.93
C SER A 239 26.01 -19.28 -30.22
N PHE A 240 26.09 -19.91 -31.41
CA PHE A 240 26.10 -19.21 -32.69
C PHE A 240 24.69 -18.99 -33.22
N ASN A 241 23.82 -20.01 -33.13
CA ASN A 241 22.40 -19.90 -33.47
C ASN A 241 21.52 -19.48 -32.27
N GLY A 242 22.03 -19.52 -31.05
CA GLY A 242 21.30 -19.19 -29.82
C GLY A 242 20.29 -20.27 -29.41
N LEU A 243 20.68 -21.55 -29.46
CA LEU A 243 19.82 -22.70 -29.18
C LEU A 243 20.24 -23.49 -27.93
N TRP A 244 19.24 -23.99 -27.20
CA TRP A 244 19.35 -25.19 -26.39
C TRP A 244 19.13 -26.41 -27.29
N GLN A 245 20.05 -27.37 -27.27
CA GLN A 245 19.92 -28.63 -28.01
C GLN A 245 19.90 -29.80 -27.00
N LEU A 246 18.79 -30.54 -26.95
CA LEU A 246 18.60 -31.69 -26.06
C LEU A 246 18.78 -32.99 -26.85
N SER A 247 19.71 -33.85 -26.41
CA SER A 247 19.92 -35.20 -26.92
C SER A 247 19.60 -36.22 -25.83
N PHE A 248 19.00 -37.35 -26.21
CA PHE A 248 18.37 -38.33 -25.31
C PHE A 248 19.09 -39.69 -25.37
N GLY A 249 18.82 -40.58 -24.40
CA GLY A 249 19.48 -41.89 -24.30
C GLY A 249 19.28 -42.84 -25.50
N ASP A 250 18.18 -42.71 -26.25
CA ASP A 250 18.03 -43.31 -27.59
C ASP A 250 18.13 -42.18 -28.63
N SER A 251 19.09 -42.28 -29.55
CA SER A 251 19.31 -41.27 -30.59
C SER A 251 18.18 -41.20 -31.62
N LYS A 252 17.30 -42.20 -31.67
CA LYS A 252 16.09 -42.22 -32.51
C LYS A 252 14.88 -41.58 -31.82
N TYR A 253 14.98 -41.20 -30.54
CA TYR A 253 13.86 -40.59 -29.82
C TYR A 253 13.39 -39.27 -30.43
N PRO A 254 14.27 -38.30 -30.81
CA PRO A 254 13.84 -37.03 -31.38
C PRO A 254 13.04 -37.19 -32.68
N ASP A 255 13.46 -38.09 -33.57
CA ASP A 255 12.80 -38.33 -34.86
C ASP A 255 11.40 -38.96 -34.71
N ALA A 256 11.11 -39.55 -33.54
CA ALA A 256 9.81 -40.11 -33.20
C ALA A 256 8.85 -39.11 -32.53
N ILE A 257 9.31 -37.91 -32.14
CA ILE A 257 8.51 -36.87 -31.48
C ILE A 257 7.37 -36.42 -32.40
N THR A 258 6.15 -36.46 -31.88
CA THR A 258 4.94 -35.96 -32.56
C THR A 258 4.39 -34.69 -31.90
N LYS A 259 4.71 -34.45 -30.63
CA LYS A 259 4.22 -33.32 -29.86
C LYS A 259 5.18 -32.94 -28.74
N VAL A 260 5.33 -31.63 -28.53
CA VAL A 260 5.99 -31.03 -27.36
C VAL A 260 5.06 -29.96 -26.78
N SER A 261 4.93 -29.92 -25.47
CA SER A 261 4.29 -28.82 -24.75
C SER A 261 5.19 -28.34 -23.60
N VAL A 262 5.06 -27.07 -23.24
CA VAL A 262 5.77 -26.44 -22.12
C VAL A 262 4.74 -25.83 -21.18
N ASN A 263 4.79 -26.19 -19.90
CA ASN A 263 3.79 -25.83 -18.89
C ASN A 263 2.35 -26.14 -19.33
N GLY A 264 2.17 -27.27 -20.01
CA GLY A 264 0.88 -27.70 -20.58
C GLY A 264 0.43 -26.98 -21.85
N THR A 265 1.17 -25.97 -22.32
CA THR A 265 0.87 -25.25 -23.58
C THR A 265 1.62 -25.89 -24.76
N ASP A 266 0.90 -26.32 -25.78
CA ASP A 266 1.46 -26.94 -26.99
C ASP A 266 2.38 -25.96 -27.75
N TRP A 267 3.58 -26.41 -28.14
CA TRP A 267 4.51 -25.62 -28.96
C TRP A 267 4.48 -26.09 -30.42
N GLU A 268 4.77 -25.19 -31.36
CA GLU A 268 4.71 -25.48 -32.80
C GLU A 268 6.01 -26.14 -33.29
N ALA A 269 5.88 -27.26 -34.01
CA ALA A 269 7.00 -27.89 -34.71
C ALA A 269 7.42 -27.01 -35.91
N TYR A 270 8.69 -26.60 -35.97
CA TYR A 270 9.15 -25.55 -36.88
C TYR A 270 10.36 -26.00 -37.72
N SER A 271 10.25 -25.91 -39.05
CA SER A 271 11.25 -26.41 -40.00
C SER A 271 12.54 -25.57 -40.06
N PHE A 272 12.50 -24.33 -39.56
CA PHE A 272 13.63 -23.40 -39.53
C PHE A 272 14.21 -23.26 -38.12
N THR A 273 15.38 -22.64 -37.99
CA THR A 273 16.03 -22.41 -36.68
C THR A 273 15.10 -21.64 -35.74
N PRO A 274 14.72 -22.20 -34.57
CA PRO A 274 13.87 -21.50 -33.61
C PRO A 274 14.59 -20.26 -33.07
N SER A 275 14.00 -19.08 -33.26
CA SER A 275 14.48 -17.79 -32.72
C SER A 275 13.48 -17.14 -31.75
N THR A 276 12.41 -17.86 -31.43
CA THR A 276 11.35 -17.40 -30.53
C THR A 276 10.85 -18.55 -29.66
N GLY A 277 10.26 -18.22 -28.51
CA GLY A 277 9.46 -19.16 -27.73
C GLY A 277 8.22 -19.65 -28.47
N GLY A 278 7.56 -20.67 -27.93
CA GLY A 278 6.39 -21.31 -28.54
C GLY A 278 6.69 -22.22 -29.74
N LYS A 279 7.98 -22.46 -30.05
CA LYS A 279 8.44 -23.23 -31.20
C LYS A 279 9.58 -24.19 -30.83
N TYR A 280 9.58 -25.36 -31.43
CA TYR A 280 10.68 -26.34 -31.33
C TYR A 280 11.09 -26.85 -32.72
N ARG A 281 12.31 -27.36 -32.86
CA ARG A 281 12.75 -28.09 -34.06
C ARG A 281 13.37 -29.43 -33.66
N VAL A 282 13.14 -30.47 -34.45
CA VAL A 282 13.94 -31.69 -34.40
C VAL A 282 14.96 -31.62 -35.55
N ARG A 283 16.23 -31.86 -35.24
CA ARG A 283 17.34 -31.87 -36.21
C ARG A 283 18.51 -32.68 -35.67
N ASP A 284 19.18 -33.43 -36.54
CA ASP A 284 20.47 -34.10 -36.30
C ASP A 284 20.54 -34.92 -34.98
N GLY A 285 19.43 -35.58 -34.60
CA GLY A 285 19.34 -36.36 -33.36
C GLY A 285 19.20 -35.51 -32.08
N ALA A 286 18.70 -34.28 -32.19
CA ALA A 286 18.41 -33.40 -31.06
C ALA A 286 17.04 -32.70 -31.18
N LEU A 287 16.47 -32.36 -30.03
CA LEU A 287 15.33 -31.46 -29.89
C LEU A 287 15.83 -30.06 -29.52
N GLU A 288 15.44 -29.04 -30.29
CA GLU A 288 16.02 -27.71 -30.23
C GLU A 288 14.99 -26.63 -29.85
N PHE A 289 15.39 -25.75 -28.94
CA PHE A 289 14.61 -24.59 -28.48
C PHE A 289 15.46 -23.32 -28.53
N ALA A 290 14.84 -22.16 -28.74
CA ALA A 290 15.53 -20.88 -28.68
C ALA A 290 15.95 -20.52 -27.24
N GLN A 291 17.16 -19.99 -27.04
CA GLN A 291 17.62 -19.48 -25.73
C GLN A 291 17.02 -18.12 -25.37
N LYS A 292 16.54 -17.36 -26.37
CA LYS A 292 15.93 -16.04 -26.24
C LYS A 292 14.68 -16.00 -27.12
N SER A 293 13.75 -15.09 -26.83
CA SER A 293 12.63 -14.84 -27.72
C SER A 293 12.61 -13.39 -28.20
N TYR A 294 12.35 -13.23 -29.49
CA TYR A 294 12.06 -11.95 -30.13
C TYR A 294 10.57 -11.81 -30.50
N SER A 295 9.70 -12.61 -29.88
CA SER A 295 8.23 -12.52 -29.98
C SER A 295 7.57 -12.36 -28.60
N GLN A 296 6.25 -12.19 -28.56
CA GLN A 296 5.48 -12.12 -27.31
C GLN A 296 5.47 -13.44 -26.52
N THR A 297 5.80 -14.58 -27.14
CA THR A 297 5.89 -15.87 -26.44
C THR A 297 7.30 -16.03 -25.86
N ALA A 298 7.41 -16.12 -24.54
CA ALA A 298 8.69 -16.29 -23.86
C ALA A 298 9.41 -17.59 -24.28
N ALA A 299 10.74 -17.54 -24.35
CA ALA A 299 11.58 -18.72 -24.47
C ALA A 299 11.58 -19.54 -23.17
N LEU A 300 12.21 -20.72 -23.18
CA LEU A 300 12.35 -21.54 -21.97
C LEU A 300 13.00 -20.74 -20.83
N LYS A 301 12.38 -20.77 -19.64
CA LYS A 301 12.88 -20.16 -18.41
C LYS A 301 13.11 -21.22 -17.33
N SER A 302 13.83 -20.85 -16.27
CA SER A 302 14.04 -21.75 -15.13
C SER A 302 12.70 -22.09 -14.47
N GLY A 303 12.46 -23.37 -14.17
CA GLY A 303 11.21 -23.87 -13.60
C GLY A 303 10.16 -24.32 -14.61
N ASP A 304 10.40 -24.16 -15.93
CA ASP A 304 9.49 -24.70 -16.95
C ASP A 304 9.48 -26.24 -16.95
N VAL A 305 8.31 -26.82 -17.21
CA VAL A 305 8.12 -28.27 -17.38
C VAL A 305 7.83 -28.58 -18.85
N ILE A 306 8.67 -29.43 -19.45
CA ILE A 306 8.53 -29.88 -20.83
C ILE A 306 7.92 -31.27 -20.83
N SER A 307 6.86 -31.47 -21.62
CA SER A 307 6.23 -32.77 -21.87
C SER A 307 6.32 -33.12 -23.35
N ILE A 308 6.74 -34.34 -23.64
CA ILE A 308 7.00 -34.84 -25.00
C ILE A 308 6.20 -36.12 -25.24
N THR A 309 5.48 -36.17 -26.35
CA THR A 309 4.87 -37.39 -26.90
C THR A 309 5.62 -37.82 -28.14
N ALA A 310 6.00 -39.09 -28.20
CA ALA A 310 6.68 -39.71 -29.33
C ALA A 310 6.03 -41.06 -29.67
N LYS A 311 6.12 -41.51 -30.93
CA LYS A 311 5.65 -42.85 -31.33
C LYS A 311 6.60 -43.93 -30.81
N GLU A 312 6.07 -45.05 -30.32
CA GLU A 312 6.88 -46.18 -29.81
C GLU A 312 7.65 -45.88 -28.50
N TYR A 313 7.33 -44.77 -27.81
CA TYR A 313 7.87 -44.42 -26.50
C TYR A 313 6.76 -43.95 -25.55
N LYS A 314 6.99 -44.14 -24.25
CA LYS A 314 6.17 -43.51 -23.19
C LYS A 314 6.28 -41.97 -23.28
N ASN A 315 5.23 -41.28 -22.83
CA ASN A 315 5.27 -39.83 -22.63
C ASN A 315 6.38 -39.46 -21.64
N LEU A 316 7.21 -38.48 -22.01
CA LEU A 316 8.36 -38.03 -21.24
C LEU A 316 8.09 -36.62 -20.69
N THR A 317 8.11 -36.47 -19.37
CA THR A 317 7.96 -35.17 -18.70
C THR A 317 9.17 -34.89 -17.82
N PHE A 318 9.75 -33.70 -17.95
CA PHE A 318 10.88 -33.26 -17.12
C PHE A 318 10.87 -31.74 -16.94
N LYS A 319 11.58 -31.27 -15.91
CA LYS A 319 11.65 -29.87 -15.52
C LYS A 319 13.02 -29.30 -15.86
N VAL A 320 13.07 -28.11 -16.44
CA VAL A 320 14.32 -27.42 -16.77
C VAL A 320 14.70 -26.39 -15.70
N SER A 321 15.98 -26.31 -15.39
CA SER A 321 16.57 -25.26 -14.55
C SER A 321 17.63 -24.54 -15.36
N ILE A 322 17.54 -23.22 -15.44
CA ILE A 322 18.42 -22.37 -16.24
C ILE A 322 19.09 -21.36 -15.32
N ASP A 323 20.41 -21.46 -15.20
CA ASP A 323 21.27 -20.54 -14.45
C ASP A 323 22.51 -20.20 -15.27
N ASN A 324 22.99 -18.96 -15.19
CA ASN A 324 24.26 -18.50 -15.79
C ASN A 324 24.53 -18.98 -17.24
N GLY A 325 23.51 -19.04 -18.08
CA GLY A 325 23.63 -19.49 -19.48
C GLY A 325 23.73 -21.02 -19.68
N LYS A 326 23.45 -21.81 -18.64
CA LYS A 326 23.45 -23.28 -18.63
C LYS A 326 22.05 -23.80 -18.28
N LEU A 327 21.46 -24.59 -19.18
CA LEU A 327 20.24 -25.34 -18.92
C LEU A 327 20.60 -26.75 -18.42
N THR A 328 19.91 -27.17 -17.36
CA THR A 328 19.95 -28.52 -16.79
C THR A 328 18.54 -29.09 -16.71
N VAL A 329 18.41 -30.41 -16.60
CA VAL A 329 17.12 -31.11 -16.46
C VAL A 329 17.00 -31.78 -15.10
N SER A 330 15.76 -31.96 -14.64
CA SER A 330 15.42 -32.64 -13.40
C SER A 330 14.09 -33.37 -13.50
N GLN A 331 13.86 -34.33 -12.60
CA GLN A 331 12.56 -34.98 -12.43
C GLN A 331 11.59 -33.99 -11.77
N GLY A 332 10.48 -33.66 -12.45
CA GLY A 332 9.48 -32.74 -11.91
C GLY A 332 8.34 -32.46 -12.89
N THR A 333 7.11 -32.41 -12.38
CA THR A 333 5.86 -32.23 -13.15
C THR A 333 5.21 -30.86 -12.96
N ASN A 334 5.62 -30.10 -11.96
CA ASN A 334 4.97 -28.84 -11.56
C ASN A 334 5.83 -27.64 -12.01
N PRO A 335 5.29 -26.69 -12.79
CA PRO A 335 5.96 -25.45 -13.20
C PRO A 335 6.36 -24.53 -12.03
N GLY A 336 7.25 -23.56 -12.30
CA GLY A 336 7.87 -22.67 -11.31
C GLY A 336 9.16 -23.28 -10.71
N ASP A 337 9.95 -22.55 -9.93
CA ASP A 337 11.09 -23.12 -9.19
C ASP A 337 10.71 -23.50 -7.74
N ASP A 338 11.67 -23.92 -6.90
CA ASP A 338 11.43 -24.22 -5.48
C ASP A 338 11.48 -22.95 -4.59
N MET A 339 11.52 -21.77 -5.22
CA MET A 339 11.70 -20.48 -4.55
C MET A 339 10.38 -19.73 -4.37
N GLN A 340 10.24 -19.08 -3.22
CA GLN A 340 9.10 -18.26 -2.83
C GLN A 340 9.50 -16.79 -2.87
N LEU A 341 8.73 -15.99 -3.61
CA LEU A 341 8.87 -14.53 -3.62
C LEU A 341 8.27 -13.97 -2.33
N HIS A 342 9.00 -13.09 -1.67
CA HIS A 342 8.53 -12.25 -0.58
C HIS A 342 8.64 -10.78 -0.97
N VAL A 343 7.72 -9.96 -0.49
CA VAL A 343 7.60 -8.53 -0.77
C VAL A 343 7.44 -7.81 0.58
N ARG A 344 8.08 -6.66 0.77
CA ARG A 344 7.77 -5.71 1.84
C ARG A 344 7.81 -4.28 1.30
N LEU A 345 6.98 -3.42 1.88
CA LEU A 345 6.91 -2.00 1.55
C LEU A 345 7.52 -1.23 2.72
N VAL A 346 8.59 -0.48 2.46
CA VAL A 346 9.34 0.29 3.46
C VAL A 346 9.23 1.79 3.16
N GLY A 347 9.39 2.63 4.20
CA GLY A 347 9.19 4.08 4.11
C GLY A 347 7.82 4.52 4.67
N SER A 348 7.29 5.62 4.14
CA SER A 348 6.03 6.26 4.54
C SER A 348 5.43 7.07 3.39
N PHE A 349 4.15 7.43 3.54
CA PHE A 349 3.42 8.37 2.69
C PHE A 349 3.24 9.70 3.45
N GLU A 350 3.22 10.81 2.72
CA GLU A 350 2.79 12.09 3.30
C GLU A 350 1.29 12.05 3.63
N SER A 351 0.82 12.92 4.52
CA SER A 351 -0.62 13.03 4.82
C SER A 351 -1.30 14.04 3.91
N ALA A 352 -2.59 13.81 3.64
CA ALA A 352 -3.36 14.62 2.70
C ALA A 352 -4.58 15.28 3.36
N LEU A 353 -5.05 16.38 2.80
CA LEU A 353 -6.35 16.97 3.14
C LEU A 353 -7.41 16.58 2.12
N VAL A 354 -8.66 16.42 2.56
CA VAL A 354 -9.82 16.28 1.66
C VAL A 354 -9.86 17.44 0.66
N ASN A 355 -10.03 17.11 -0.63
CA ASN A 355 -9.95 18.01 -1.78
C ASN A 355 -8.58 18.69 -2.02
N GLN A 356 -7.48 18.21 -1.44
CA GLN A 356 -6.13 18.74 -1.72
C GLN A 356 -5.77 18.59 -3.20
N LYS A 357 -5.55 19.73 -3.87
CA LYS A 357 -5.17 19.80 -5.28
C LYS A 357 -3.66 19.69 -5.43
N GLY A 358 -3.21 18.94 -6.44
CA GLY A 358 -1.78 18.77 -6.72
C GLY A 358 -1.04 17.95 -5.66
N TYR A 359 -1.74 17.11 -4.90
CA TYR A 359 -1.12 16.11 -4.02
C TYR A 359 -0.20 15.16 -4.81
N ASP A 360 -0.43 15.01 -6.11
CA ASP A 360 0.34 14.20 -7.05
C ASP A 360 1.20 15.03 -8.03
N ALA A 361 1.43 16.31 -7.72
CA ALA A 361 2.12 17.23 -8.60
C ALA A 361 3.62 16.93 -8.75
N ILE A 362 4.04 16.73 -10.00
CA ILE A 362 5.44 16.65 -10.40
C ILE A 362 5.99 18.08 -10.49
N SER A 363 6.92 18.45 -9.60
CA SER A 363 7.46 19.81 -9.55
C SER A 363 8.49 20.04 -10.68
N GLY A 364 8.22 21.04 -11.52
CA GLY A 364 8.90 21.27 -12.81
C GLY A 364 9.40 22.70 -13.02
N ALA A 365 9.76 23.42 -11.95
CA ALA A 365 10.20 24.81 -12.01
C ALA A 365 11.65 25.02 -12.49
N SER A 366 12.40 23.94 -12.75
CA SER A 366 13.74 23.96 -13.36
C SER A 366 13.85 22.86 -14.41
N THR A 367 14.97 22.80 -15.14
CA THR A 367 15.21 21.80 -16.20
C THR A 367 15.28 20.35 -15.72
N ASN A 368 15.27 20.12 -14.40
CA ASN A 368 15.23 18.81 -13.78
C ASN A 368 13.80 18.51 -13.33
N VAL A 369 13.10 17.62 -14.04
CA VAL A 369 11.78 17.14 -13.63
C VAL A 369 11.95 16.28 -12.37
N THR A 370 11.53 16.81 -11.22
CA THR A 370 11.53 16.03 -9.98
C THR A 370 10.30 15.14 -9.92
N GLN A 371 10.49 13.84 -9.65
CA GLN A 371 9.38 12.90 -9.43
C GLN A 371 8.45 13.42 -8.31
N ASN A 372 7.20 12.97 -8.33
CA ASN A 372 6.27 13.17 -7.21
C ASN A 372 6.91 12.67 -5.91
N LYS A 373 6.90 13.51 -4.87
CA LYS A 373 7.56 13.26 -3.57
C LYS A 373 6.62 12.92 -2.42
N ASN A 374 5.33 12.67 -2.67
CA ASN A 374 4.30 12.43 -1.65
C ASN A 374 4.45 11.13 -0.82
N SER A 375 5.64 10.56 -0.82
CA SER A 375 6.08 9.33 -0.17
C SER A 375 7.58 9.15 -0.37
N ASN A 376 8.27 8.55 0.60
CA ASN A 376 9.58 7.91 0.38
C ASN A 376 9.45 6.37 0.25
N ALA A 377 8.23 5.87 -0.01
CA ALA A 377 7.91 4.47 0.01
C ALA A 377 8.53 3.69 -1.17
N SER A 378 9.15 2.55 -0.86
CA SER A 378 9.81 1.69 -1.85
C SER A 378 9.56 0.20 -1.58
N VAL A 379 9.52 -0.57 -2.66
CA VAL A 379 9.34 -2.03 -2.64
C VAL A 379 10.69 -2.70 -2.44
N GLU A 380 10.79 -3.46 -1.35
CA GLU A 380 11.83 -4.46 -1.17
C GLU A 380 11.31 -5.87 -1.47
N VAL A 381 12.18 -6.71 -2.00
CA VAL A 381 11.90 -8.10 -2.37
C VAL A 381 12.97 -9.03 -1.82
N ALA A 382 12.55 -10.24 -1.45
CA ALA A 382 13.44 -11.33 -1.09
C ALA A 382 12.99 -12.60 -1.85
N LEU A 383 13.95 -13.47 -2.16
CA LEU A 383 13.69 -14.73 -2.86
C LEU A 383 14.40 -15.87 -2.14
N VAL A 384 13.64 -16.63 -1.36
CA VAL A 384 14.12 -17.72 -0.50
C VAL A 384 13.43 -19.03 -0.86
N LYS A 385 13.82 -20.15 -0.24
CA LYS A 385 13.18 -21.45 -0.54
C LYS A 385 11.76 -21.53 0.02
N THR A 386 10.88 -22.20 -0.69
CA THR A 386 9.48 -22.40 -0.28
C THR A 386 9.41 -23.01 1.12
N GLY A 387 8.69 -22.35 2.02
CA GLY A 387 8.61 -22.76 3.43
C GLY A 387 9.77 -22.30 4.33
N THR A 388 10.64 -21.40 3.84
CA THR A 388 11.59 -20.65 4.67
C THR A 388 11.20 -19.18 4.72
N ASN A 389 11.48 -18.51 5.85
CA ASN A 389 11.28 -17.07 5.99
C ASN A 389 12.57 -16.32 5.60
N PRO A 390 12.50 -15.17 4.91
CA PRO A 390 13.66 -14.32 4.65
C PRO A 390 14.35 -13.83 5.93
N ALA A 391 15.69 -13.86 5.93
CA ALA A 391 16.52 -13.07 6.85
C ALA A 391 16.67 -11.63 6.34
N ASP A 392 17.10 -10.70 7.19
CA ASP A 392 17.28 -9.29 6.77
C ASP A 392 18.31 -9.10 5.65
N SER A 393 19.26 -10.03 5.49
CA SER A 393 20.23 -10.06 4.38
C SER A 393 19.66 -10.51 3.03
N ASP A 394 18.47 -11.12 3.02
CA ASP A 394 17.84 -11.66 1.80
C ASP A 394 16.99 -10.60 1.07
N TRP A 395 16.66 -9.51 1.77
CA TRP A 395 15.92 -8.38 1.24
C TRP A 395 16.83 -7.44 0.45
N LYS A 396 16.32 -6.95 -0.68
CA LYS A 396 16.92 -5.88 -1.48
C LYS A 396 15.84 -4.94 -1.96
N LEU A 397 16.19 -3.68 -2.21
CA LEU A 397 15.37 -2.81 -3.05
C LEU A 397 15.13 -3.49 -4.40
N LEU A 398 13.92 -3.36 -4.95
CA LEU A 398 13.59 -4.00 -6.23
C LEU A 398 14.56 -3.61 -7.35
N SER A 399 15.00 -2.35 -7.36
CA SER A 399 16.02 -1.75 -8.25
C SER A 399 17.39 -2.43 -8.19
N GLU A 400 17.72 -3.06 -7.05
CA GLU A 400 18.99 -3.74 -6.77
C GLU A 400 18.86 -5.27 -6.82
N SER A 401 17.69 -5.76 -7.23
CA SER A 401 17.36 -7.17 -7.32
C SER A 401 17.40 -7.69 -8.77
N ASP A 402 17.68 -8.98 -8.93
CA ASP A 402 17.60 -9.67 -10.22
C ASP A 402 16.13 -10.00 -10.64
N ILE A 403 15.14 -9.58 -9.83
CA ILE A 403 13.73 -9.95 -10.00
C ILE A 403 13.04 -9.03 -11.01
N ARG A 404 12.60 -9.61 -12.12
CA ARG A 404 11.89 -8.90 -13.18
C ARG A 404 10.38 -8.98 -12.98
N VAL A 405 9.72 -7.83 -12.97
CA VAL A 405 8.31 -7.71 -12.59
C VAL A 405 7.38 -7.66 -13.81
N GLN A 406 6.32 -8.48 -13.78
CA GLN A 406 5.20 -8.36 -14.70
C GLN A 406 4.32 -7.17 -14.31
N SER A 407 4.38 -6.09 -15.08
CA SER A 407 3.60 -4.86 -14.85
C SER A 407 2.10 -5.11 -14.79
N LYS A 408 1.55 -6.01 -15.62
CA LYS A 408 0.11 -6.37 -15.60
C LYS A 408 -0.31 -7.28 -14.44
N GLY A 409 0.64 -7.89 -13.72
CA GLY A 409 0.38 -8.78 -12.58
C GLY A 409 0.64 -8.12 -11.23
N SER A 410 1.08 -6.85 -11.22
CA SER A 410 1.54 -6.14 -10.03
C SER A 410 0.70 -4.89 -9.80
N SER A 411 0.41 -4.57 -8.54
CA SER A 411 -0.52 -3.50 -8.16
C SER A 411 -0.17 -2.91 -6.81
N VAL A 412 -0.35 -1.60 -6.66
CA VAL A 412 -0.56 -0.99 -5.35
C VAL A 412 -2.01 -1.26 -4.96
N ASN A 413 -2.23 -1.76 -3.75
CA ASN A 413 -3.54 -2.02 -3.19
C ASN A 413 -3.77 -1.01 -2.06
N ILE A 414 -4.86 -0.23 -2.15
CA ILE A 414 -5.27 0.74 -1.12
C ILE A 414 -6.58 0.23 -0.52
N VAL A 415 -6.67 0.18 0.80
CA VAL A 415 -7.85 -0.31 1.54
C VAL A 415 -8.15 0.63 2.70
N ASN A 416 -9.43 0.96 2.93
CA ASN A 416 -9.89 1.68 4.11
C ASN A 416 -9.60 0.83 5.38
N HIS A 417 -8.81 1.36 6.30
CA HIS A 417 -8.30 0.63 7.48
C HIS A 417 -9.44 0.21 8.43
N ASP A 418 -10.36 1.13 8.70
CA ASP A 418 -11.45 0.95 9.67
C ASP A 418 -12.61 0.10 9.12
N ASP A 419 -12.79 0.08 7.79
CA ASP A 419 -13.77 -0.77 7.12
C ASP A 419 -13.28 -1.25 5.73
N PRO A 420 -12.55 -2.36 5.68
CA PRO A 420 -12.05 -2.95 4.44
C PRO A 420 -13.14 -3.31 3.42
N ALA A 421 -14.42 -3.42 3.81
CA ALA A 421 -15.51 -3.70 2.87
C ALA A 421 -15.84 -2.49 1.96
N LYS A 422 -15.40 -1.28 2.33
CA LYS A 422 -15.41 -0.11 1.44
C LYS A 422 -14.33 -0.16 0.35
N GLY A 423 -13.33 -1.02 0.50
CA GLY A 423 -12.18 -1.09 -0.40
C GLY A 423 -11.43 0.24 -0.44
N ASN A 424 -11.23 0.80 -1.64
CA ASN A 424 -10.61 2.09 -1.83
C ASN A 424 -11.66 3.20 -2.04
N ASP A 425 -12.05 3.88 -0.96
CA ASP A 425 -12.90 5.09 -1.01
C ASP A 425 -12.13 6.39 -0.78
N SER A 426 -10.79 6.34 -0.85
CA SER A 426 -9.87 7.47 -0.58
C SER A 426 -9.87 8.58 -1.64
N GLY A 427 -10.28 8.26 -2.88
CA GLY A 427 -10.08 9.13 -4.06
C GLY A 427 -8.67 9.03 -4.68
N MET A 428 -7.76 8.31 -4.05
CA MET A 428 -6.37 8.11 -4.51
C MET A 428 -6.21 6.79 -5.27
N ALA A 429 -5.23 6.73 -6.16
CA ALA A 429 -4.76 5.53 -6.84
C ALA A 429 -3.24 5.40 -6.66
N GLY A 430 -2.74 4.21 -6.36
CA GLY A 430 -1.31 3.99 -6.17
C GLY A 430 -0.56 3.85 -7.49
N VAL A 431 0.54 4.58 -7.62
CA VAL A 431 1.45 4.58 -8.77
C VAL A 431 2.74 3.88 -8.37
N TYR A 432 3.05 2.78 -9.04
CA TYR A 432 4.21 1.93 -8.74
C TYR A 432 5.16 1.87 -9.93
N SER A 433 6.45 2.07 -9.65
CA SER A 433 7.53 2.05 -10.63
C SER A 433 8.16 0.65 -10.72
N VAL A 434 8.01 0.02 -11.88
CA VAL A 434 8.69 -1.25 -12.23
C VAL A 434 10.20 -1.11 -12.49
N HIS A 435 10.76 0.10 -12.35
CA HIS A 435 12.15 0.40 -12.64
C HIS A 435 13.00 0.64 -11.40
N ASP A 436 12.50 1.44 -10.46
CA ASP A 436 13.20 1.79 -9.22
C ASP A 436 12.50 1.26 -7.95
N GLY A 437 11.32 0.65 -8.08
CA GLY A 437 10.54 0.13 -6.96
C GLY A 437 9.80 1.19 -6.13
N SER A 438 9.84 2.46 -6.53
CA SER A 438 9.11 3.54 -5.85
C SER A 438 7.59 3.36 -5.91
N VAL A 439 6.90 3.83 -4.87
CA VAL A 439 5.45 3.77 -4.74
C VAL A 439 4.95 5.13 -4.28
N THR A 440 4.24 5.84 -5.15
CA THR A 440 3.60 7.14 -4.89
C THR A 440 2.09 7.04 -5.01
N LEU A 441 1.37 8.11 -4.68
CA LEU A 441 -0.09 8.20 -4.84
C LEU A 441 -0.47 9.27 -5.88
N ALA A 442 -1.52 9.00 -6.66
CA ALA A 442 -2.10 9.91 -7.65
C ALA A 442 -3.60 10.14 -7.42
N GLY A 443 -4.13 11.28 -7.89
CA GLY A 443 -5.54 11.64 -7.75
C GLY A 443 -5.80 12.79 -6.77
N THR A 444 -7.04 12.87 -6.27
CA THR A 444 -7.49 13.92 -5.35
C THR A 444 -8.12 13.27 -4.13
N PRO A 445 -7.65 13.56 -2.89
CA PRO A 445 -8.19 12.92 -1.69
C PRO A 445 -9.67 13.28 -1.53
N ALA A 446 -10.55 12.29 -1.56
CA ALA A 446 -12.00 12.47 -1.60
C ALA A 446 -12.67 12.37 -0.21
N LYS A 447 -12.03 11.66 0.72
CA LYS A 447 -12.66 11.29 1.99
C LYS A 447 -11.63 11.13 3.11
N ALA A 448 -11.91 11.73 4.27
CA ALA A 448 -11.08 11.58 5.46
C ALA A 448 -11.15 10.16 6.03
N GLY A 449 -10.04 9.68 6.58
CA GLY A 449 -9.88 8.34 7.13
C GLY A 449 -8.45 7.82 7.05
N THR A 450 -8.23 6.65 7.65
CA THR A 450 -6.96 5.91 7.60
C THR A 450 -7.02 4.86 6.49
N TYR A 451 -5.93 4.73 5.73
CA TYR A 451 -5.83 3.84 4.58
C TYR A 451 -4.55 3.00 4.63
N ASP A 452 -4.70 1.69 4.43
CA ASP A 452 -3.60 0.75 4.34
C ASP A 452 -3.17 0.59 2.88
N ILE A 453 -1.89 0.87 2.62
CA ILE A 453 -1.27 0.77 1.29
C ILE A 453 -0.28 -0.39 1.30
N SER A 454 -0.56 -1.41 0.49
CA SER A 454 0.33 -2.56 0.28
C SER A 454 0.68 -2.67 -1.20
N VAL A 455 1.75 -3.41 -1.53
CA VAL A 455 2.08 -3.74 -2.93
C VAL A 455 2.03 -5.24 -3.16
N THR A 456 1.37 -5.61 -4.24
CA THR A 456 1.37 -6.95 -4.84
C THR A 456 2.35 -6.97 -6.00
N ILE A 457 3.35 -7.86 -5.97
CA ILE A 457 4.29 -8.09 -7.07
C ILE A 457 4.02 -9.47 -7.68
N THR A 458 4.03 -9.56 -9.01
CA THR A 458 4.16 -10.81 -9.77
C THR A 458 5.39 -10.75 -10.67
N ASP A 459 6.27 -11.75 -10.63
CA ASP A 459 7.50 -11.77 -11.44
C ASP A 459 7.38 -12.51 -12.78
N GLU A 460 8.40 -12.44 -13.65
CA GLU A 460 8.44 -13.12 -14.96
C GLU A 460 8.38 -14.66 -14.87
N LEU A 461 8.71 -15.27 -13.72
CA LEU A 461 8.52 -16.71 -13.52
C LEU A 461 7.04 -17.03 -13.22
N GLY A 462 6.33 -16.09 -12.59
CA GLY A 462 4.91 -16.20 -12.21
C GLY A 462 4.71 -16.30 -10.70
N ARG A 463 5.76 -16.12 -9.90
CA ARG A 463 5.65 -16.06 -8.43
C ARG A 463 4.97 -14.74 -8.07
N LYS A 464 4.01 -14.82 -7.15
CA LYS A 464 3.19 -13.68 -6.72
C LYS A 464 3.16 -13.58 -5.20
N ALA A 465 3.38 -12.38 -4.68
CA ALA A 465 3.27 -12.07 -3.26
C ALA A 465 2.74 -10.65 -3.03
N THR A 466 2.14 -10.43 -1.87
CA THR A 466 1.69 -9.11 -1.40
C THR A 466 2.42 -8.82 -0.09
N GLY A 467 3.00 -7.63 0.02
CA GLY A 467 3.75 -7.21 1.21
C GLY A 467 2.86 -6.70 2.34
N ASN A 468 3.52 -6.21 3.40
CA ASN A 468 2.87 -5.46 4.46
C ASN A 468 2.15 -4.21 3.93
N ALA A 469 1.26 -3.66 4.76
CA ALA A 469 0.78 -2.31 4.59
C ALA A 469 1.78 -1.28 5.16
N LEU A 470 1.75 -0.07 4.59
CA LEU A 470 2.10 1.18 5.23
C LEU A 470 0.82 2.02 5.35
N THR A 471 0.72 2.85 6.39
CA THR A 471 -0.43 3.70 6.62
C THR A 471 -0.33 5.02 5.85
N PHE A 472 -1.46 5.47 5.32
CA PHE A 472 -1.69 6.79 4.74
C PHE A 472 -2.93 7.42 5.38
N ARG A 473 -2.89 8.72 5.67
CA ARG A 473 -3.95 9.45 6.37
C ARG A 473 -4.49 10.57 5.50
N ILE A 474 -5.81 10.59 5.34
CA ILE A 474 -6.53 11.73 4.79
C ILE A 474 -7.28 12.42 5.94
N PHE A 475 -7.00 13.70 6.14
CA PHE A 475 -7.61 14.56 7.15
C PHE A 475 -8.70 15.45 6.54
N SER A 476 -9.66 15.86 7.36
CA SER A 476 -10.82 16.65 6.91
C SER A 476 -10.48 18.11 6.57
N GLY A 477 -9.43 18.67 7.20
CA GLY A 477 -9.09 20.09 7.17
C GLY A 477 -9.74 20.90 8.31
N GLU A 478 -10.53 20.26 9.17
CA GLU A 478 -11.22 20.86 10.31
C GLU A 478 -10.73 20.30 11.66
N GLU A 479 -9.62 19.55 11.66
CA GLU A 479 -8.93 19.05 12.85
C GLU A 479 -8.52 20.19 13.81
N MET A 480 -8.68 19.95 15.12
CA MET A 480 -8.35 20.92 16.17
C MET A 480 -6.93 20.69 16.71
N LEU A 481 -6.15 21.77 16.86
CA LEU A 481 -4.78 21.70 17.39
C LEU A 481 -4.71 21.02 18.76
N GLU A 482 -5.66 21.28 19.66
CA GLU A 482 -5.72 20.69 21.00
C GLU A 482 -5.69 19.15 21.01
N ASN A 483 -6.20 18.52 19.94
CA ASN A 483 -6.25 17.06 19.80
C ASN A 483 -5.02 16.49 19.07
N GLN A 484 -4.30 17.30 18.30
CA GLN A 484 -3.12 16.86 17.54
C GLN A 484 -1.79 17.13 18.29
N LEU A 485 -1.69 18.25 19.01
CA LEU A 485 -0.50 18.67 19.77
C LEU A 485 -0.39 17.94 21.12
N VAL A 486 -0.46 16.61 21.09
CA VAL A 486 -0.39 15.73 22.26
C VAL A 486 0.85 14.84 22.22
N LEU A 487 1.45 14.54 23.38
CA LEU A 487 2.69 13.75 23.47
C LEU A 487 2.57 12.33 22.89
N ALA A 488 1.35 11.80 22.71
CA ALA A 488 1.09 10.53 22.03
C ALA A 488 1.35 10.58 20.51
N ASN A 489 1.26 11.77 19.90
CA ASN A 489 1.56 12.02 18.50
C ASN A 489 3.02 12.49 18.29
N CYS A 490 3.84 12.50 19.35
CA CYS A 490 5.19 13.06 19.33
C CYS A 490 6.27 11.98 19.45
N THR A 491 7.32 12.09 18.66
CA THR A 491 8.52 11.24 18.74
C THR A 491 9.31 11.55 20.01
N LYS A 492 9.36 10.63 20.97
CA LYS A 492 10.21 10.77 22.17
C LYS A 492 11.68 10.57 21.79
N THR A 493 12.55 11.44 22.28
CA THR A 493 13.99 11.44 21.99
C THR A 493 14.84 11.00 23.20
N SER A 494 16.13 10.79 22.98
CA SER A 494 17.06 10.16 23.94
C SER A 494 17.32 10.96 25.23
N ASP A 495 17.08 12.27 25.23
CA ASP A 495 17.12 13.14 26.42
C ASP A 495 15.78 13.15 27.19
N GLY A 496 14.81 12.34 26.76
CA GLY A 496 13.49 12.21 27.39
C GLY A 496 12.45 13.23 26.91
N LYS A 497 12.87 14.30 26.22
CA LYS A 497 11.98 15.30 25.60
C LYS A 497 11.41 14.79 24.27
N TYR A 498 10.46 15.53 23.70
CA TYR A 498 9.67 15.12 22.53
C TYR A 498 9.85 16.06 21.34
N MET A 499 9.68 15.52 20.14
CA MET A 499 9.57 16.26 18.88
C MET A 499 8.19 15.98 18.25
N TYR A 500 7.53 17.01 17.75
CA TYR A 500 6.24 16.88 17.06
C TYR A 500 6.44 17.09 15.57
N ASP A 501 6.14 16.06 14.78
CA ASP A 501 6.08 16.11 13.33
C ASP A 501 4.62 16.40 12.95
N MET A 502 4.36 17.57 12.38
CA MET A 502 3.01 18.15 12.32
C MET A 502 2.06 17.35 11.41
N GLU A 503 1.01 16.78 11.99
CA GLU A 503 -0.01 16.05 11.24
C GLU A 503 -1.45 16.47 11.68
N PRO A 504 -2.34 16.87 10.74
CA PRO A 504 -2.07 17.19 9.33
C PRO A 504 -1.12 18.37 9.14
N TRP A 505 -0.53 18.46 7.94
CA TRP A 505 0.40 19.54 7.58
C TRP A 505 -0.21 20.96 7.63
N ALA A 506 -1.55 21.09 7.68
CA ALA A 506 -2.22 22.35 7.98
C ALA A 506 -3.31 22.15 9.04
N ILE A 507 -3.24 22.92 10.13
CA ILE A 507 -4.23 22.94 11.20
C ILE A 507 -4.79 24.35 11.30
N LYS A 508 -6.05 24.52 10.87
CA LYS A 508 -6.76 25.81 10.81
C LYS A 508 -7.35 26.22 12.16
N ASN A 509 -7.88 25.26 12.91
CA ASN A 509 -8.68 25.48 14.10
C ASN A 509 -7.88 25.12 15.36
N PHE A 510 -8.01 25.87 16.45
CA PHE A 510 -7.26 25.58 17.67
C PHE A 510 -8.01 24.61 18.61
N THR A 511 -9.30 24.85 18.85
CA THR A 511 -10.12 24.12 19.82
C THR A 511 -11.55 23.90 19.31
N LEU A 512 -12.29 22.98 19.93
CA LEU A 512 -13.70 22.72 19.65
C LEU A 512 -14.65 23.88 20.02
N ASP A 513 -14.22 24.83 20.88
CA ASP A 513 -15.00 26.03 21.23
C ASP A 513 -14.45 27.26 20.48
N PRO A 514 -15.15 27.77 19.44
CA PRO A 514 -14.69 28.92 18.66
C PRO A 514 -14.69 30.24 19.45
N ASN A 515 -15.16 30.24 20.71
CA ASN A 515 -15.05 31.39 21.61
C ASN A 515 -13.76 31.34 22.48
N ASN A 516 -13.00 30.25 22.42
CA ASN A 516 -11.79 30.03 23.21
C ASN A 516 -10.73 29.24 22.41
N GLU A 517 -10.22 29.85 21.35
CA GLU A 517 -9.14 29.30 20.51
C GLU A 517 -7.74 29.38 21.19
N THR A 518 -7.62 28.88 22.42
CA THR A 518 -6.37 28.89 23.22
C THR A 518 -5.83 27.48 23.40
N VAL A 519 -4.57 27.24 23.01
CA VAL A 519 -3.88 25.94 23.19
C VAL A 519 -2.55 26.13 23.88
N VAL A 520 -2.23 25.23 24.83
CA VAL A 520 -0.96 25.21 25.56
C VAL A 520 -0.05 24.13 24.97
N VAL A 521 1.19 24.49 24.64
CA VAL A 521 2.22 23.55 24.16
C VAL A 521 2.64 22.62 25.32
N PRO A 522 2.77 21.29 25.12
CA PRO A 522 3.31 20.39 26.13
C PRO A 522 4.73 20.81 26.59
N GLU A 523 4.97 20.90 27.90
CA GLU A 523 6.25 21.37 28.49
C GLU A 523 7.48 20.54 28.05
N ASP A 524 7.28 19.25 27.77
CA ASP A 524 8.32 18.35 27.29
C ASP A 524 8.57 18.39 25.77
N LEU A 525 7.87 19.25 25.02
CA LEU A 525 8.08 19.43 23.58
C LEU A 525 9.26 20.38 23.32
N LYS A 526 10.36 19.87 22.74
CA LYS A 526 11.56 20.67 22.41
C LYS A 526 11.65 21.13 20.96
N ALA A 527 10.94 20.45 20.06
CA ALA A 527 10.90 20.80 18.64
C ALA A 527 9.54 20.49 18.03
N TRP A 528 9.08 21.33 17.11
CA TRP A 528 7.89 21.12 16.29
C TRP A 528 8.26 21.43 14.84
N TYR A 529 8.21 20.40 14.00
CA TYR A 529 8.50 20.44 12.57
C TYR A 529 7.19 20.51 11.80
N GLY A 530 7.00 21.56 11.00
CA GLY A 530 5.97 21.56 9.94
C GLY A 530 6.39 20.75 8.70
N SER A 531 7.68 20.43 8.59
CA SER A 531 8.31 19.71 7.48
C SER A 531 9.79 19.43 7.84
N HIS A 532 10.41 18.43 7.19
CA HIS A 532 11.87 18.20 7.24
C HIS A 532 12.61 18.74 6.01
N THR A 533 11.91 19.39 5.08
CA THR A 533 12.46 20.02 3.87
C THR A 533 12.26 21.53 3.91
N SER A 534 13.37 22.27 3.91
CA SER A 534 13.38 23.75 3.78
C SER A 534 12.59 24.21 2.55
N GLY A 535 11.82 25.29 2.71
CA GLY A 535 10.92 25.80 1.65
C GLY A 535 9.57 25.07 1.52
N THR A 536 9.36 23.97 2.26
CA THR A 536 8.04 23.33 2.45
C THR A 536 7.62 23.55 3.90
N TYR A 537 6.40 24.05 4.15
CA TYR A 537 5.99 24.56 5.46
C TYR A 537 4.68 23.96 5.95
N GLY A 538 4.65 23.57 7.22
CA GLY A 538 3.40 23.27 7.94
C GLY A 538 2.65 24.57 8.28
N LYS A 539 1.33 24.59 8.19
CA LYS A 539 0.51 25.81 8.33
C LYS A 539 -0.33 25.83 9.59
N LEU A 540 -0.22 26.89 10.37
CA LEU A 540 -0.94 27.05 11.62
C LEU A 540 -1.90 28.26 11.58
N GLY A 541 -3.17 28.00 11.85
CA GLY A 541 -4.25 28.99 11.88
C GLY A 541 -4.80 29.39 10.51
N TYR A 542 -5.30 30.62 10.42
CA TYR A 542 -5.81 31.26 9.20
C TYR A 542 -5.33 32.72 9.04
N ALA A 543 -5.45 33.28 7.84
CA ALA A 543 -5.17 34.70 7.60
C ALA A 543 -6.35 35.58 8.06
N ILE A 544 -6.06 36.66 8.78
CA ILE A 544 -7.01 37.73 9.14
C ILE A 544 -6.57 39.06 8.51
N PRO A 545 -7.48 40.02 8.24
CA PRO A 545 -7.12 41.28 7.58
C PRO A 545 -6.14 42.15 8.37
N GLU A 546 -5.34 42.95 7.68
CA GLU A 546 -4.43 43.91 8.30
C GLU A 546 -5.14 44.84 9.31
N GLY A 547 -4.53 45.02 10.49
CA GLY A 547 -5.10 45.79 11.59
C GLY A 547 -6.14 45.08 12.47
N THR A 548 -6.52 43.82 12.16
CA THR A 548 -7.40 43.03 13.04
C THR A 548 -6.64 42.30 14.14
N MET A 549 -7.29 42.04 15.28
CA MET A 549 -6.68 41.35 16.43
C MET A 549 -6.65 39.83 16.24
N GLN A 550 -5.58 39.20 16.76
CA GLN A 550 -5.42 37.75 16.81
C GLN A 550 -6.59 37.10 17.58
N THR A 551 -7.18 36.07 16.98
CA THR A 551 -8.26 35.26 17.55
C THR A 551 -7.75 34.00 18.25
N GLN A 552 -6.62 33.47 17.81
CA GLN A 552 -6.02 32.22 18.29
C GLN A 552 -4.80 32.52 19.17
N THR A 553 -4.61 31.77 20.26
CA THR A 553 -3.43 31.92 21.13
C THR A 553 -2.74 30.58 21.40
N LEU A 554 -1.46 30.49 21.01
CA LEU A 554 -0.57 29.38 21.33
C LEU A 554 0.31 29.77 22.52
N ILE A 555 0.14 29.12 23.67
CA ILE A 555 0.90 29.40 24.90
C ILE A 555 2.06 28.41 25.03
N LEU A 556 3.29 28.91 25.14
CA LEU A 556 4.43 28.13 25.63
C LEU A 556 4.46 28.29 27.16
N PRO A 557 4.15 27.23 27.94
CA PRO A 557 4.12 27.30 29.38
C PRO A 557 5.54 27.32 29.97
N LYS A 558 5.63 27.69 31.24
CA LYS A 558 6.88 27.65 32.03
C LYS A 558 7.61 26.31 31.87
N GLY A 559 8.92 26.37 31.62
CA GLY A 559 9.78 25.20 31.40
C GLY A 559 9.84 24.69 29.96
N CYS A 560 8.93 25.13 29.08
CA CYS A 560 8.94 24.75 27.66
C CYS A 560 10.06 25.48 26.90
N ASN A 561 10.96 24.73 26.25
CA ASN A 561 12.02 25.28 25.38
C ASN A 561 11.80 24.75 23.95
N LEU A 562 10.97 25.45 23.19
CA LEU A 562 10.47 25.01 21.90
C LEU A 562 11.26 25.61 20.73
N THR A 563 11.70 24.76 19.81
CA THR A 563 12.14 25.17 18.48
C THR A 563 11.07 24.89 17.43
N LEU A 564 10.54 25.93 16.76
CA LEU A 564 9.66 25.78 15.61
C LEU A 564 10.49 25.76 14.32
N VAL A 565 10.23 24.78 13.45
CA VAL A 565 11.00 24.50 12.22
C VAL A 565 10.07 24.30 11.03
N ASN A 566 10.32 24.98 9.91
CA ASN A 566 9.53 24.85 8.68
C ASN A 566 8.03 25.10 8.90
N MET A 567 7.68 26.21 9.56
CA MET A 567 6.30 26.61 9.88
C MET A 567 5.89 27.94 9.21
N ASP A 568 4.66 28.03 8.69
CA ASP A 568 3.98 29.26 8.25
C ASP A 568 2.82 29.54 9.21
N ILE A 569 3.06 30.44 10.16
CA ILE A 569 2.17 30.73 11.29
C ILE A 569 1.37 31.98 10.97
N LEU A 570 0.08 31.77 10.66
CA LEU A 570 -0.77 32.77 10.03
C LEU A 570 -1.27 33.82 11.03
N SER A 571 -1.80 34.93 10.50
CA SER A 571 -2.01 36.19 11.24
C SER A 571 -3.09 36.13 12.33
N SER A 572 -3.98 35.14 12.32
CA SER A 572 -4.90 34.81 13.44
C SER A 572 -4.18 34.40 14.71
N VAL A 573 -2.97 33.84 14.61
CA VAL A 573 -2.23 33.26 15.74
C VAL A 573 -1.41 34.32 16.47
N LYS A 574 -1.62 34.41 17.77
CA LYS A 574 -0.64 34.94 18.72
C LYS A 574 0.13 33.78 19.35
N ILE A 575 1.46 33.89 19.43
CA ILE A 575 2.28 33.05 20.30
C ILE A 575 2.56 33.82 21.60
N LEU A 576 2.37 33.18 22.76
CA LEU A 576 2.64 33.74 24.08
C LEU A 576 3.72 32.91 24.78
N VAL A 577 4.84 33.55 25.10
CA VAL A 577 6.01 32.91 25.74
C VAL A 577 6.13 33.39 27.19
N GLN A 578 5.88 32.48 28.14
CA GLN A 578 5.74 32.79 29.56
C GLN A 578 7.06 32.60 30.36
N ASP A 579 7.00 32.90 31.66
CA ASP A 579 8.07 32.73 32.66
C ASP A 579 8.92 31.46 32.47
N GLY A 580 10.20 31.63 32.13
CA GLY A 580 11.14 30.52 31.97
C GLY A 580 10.86 29.60 30.77
N ALA A 581 9.97 29.99 29.86
CA ALA A 581 9.84 29.38 28.55
C ALA A 581 10.81 30.04 27.54
N LYS A 582 11.29 29.27 26.56
CA LYS A 582 12.06 29.78 25.42
C LYS A 582 11.39 29.40 24.10
N LEU A 583 11.26 30.38 23.21
CA LEU A 583 10.89 30.17 21.82
C LEU A 583 12.11 30.40 20.91
N THR A 584 12.37 29.44 20.03
CA THR A 584 13.39 29.55 18.97
C THR A 584 12.73 29.32 17.61
N LEU A 585 12.86 30.27 16.68
CA LEU A 585 12.36 30.11 15.30
C LEU A 585 13.50 29.77 14.33
N ARG A 586 13.32 28.74 13.50
CA ARG A 586 14.24 28.35 12.42
C ARG A 586 13.46 28.06 11.15
N ASP A 587 13.90 28.61 10.02
CA ASP A 587 13.22 28.50 8.72
C ASP A 587 11.67 28.54 8.82
N SER A 588 11.13 29.54 9.54
CA SER A 588 9.72 29.64 9.92
C SER A 588 9.24 31.08 9.88
N VAL A 589 8.06 31.31 9.30
CA VAL A 589 7.47 32.63 9.11
C VAL A 589 6.35 32.85 10.12
N VAL A 590 6.37 33.99 10.82
CA VAL A 590 5.27 34.41 11.71
C VAL A 590 4.59 35.65 11.14
N GLN A 591 3.37 35.48 10.65
CA GLN A 591 2.51 36.55 10.14
C GLN A 591 1.74 37.26 11.27
N GLY A 592 1.54 36.58 12.40
CA GLY A 592 0.85 37.08 13.60
C GLY A 592 1.78 37.69 14.65
N ALA A 593 1.33 37.72 15.90
CA ALA A 593 2.06 38.32 17.01
C ALA A 593 2.86 37.28 17.82
N VAL A 594 4.02 37.68 18.33
CA VAL A 594 4.75 36.95 19.39
C VAL A 594 4.84 37.88 20.59
N GLU A 595 4.20 37.51 21.71
CA GLU A 595 4.34 38.19 23.01
C GLU A 595 5.26 37.38 23.92
N VAL A 596 6.26 38.03 24.52
CA VAL A 596 7.20 37.42 25.48
C VAL A 596 7.11 38.19 26.80
N GLU A 597 6.92 37.48 27.91
CA GLU A 597 6.59 38.11 29.20
C GLU A 597 7.07 37.33 30.42
N ASN A 598 7.19 38.02 31.57
CA ASN A 598 7.33 37.45 32.91
C ASN A 598 8.57 36.53 33.08
N GLY A 599 9.65 36.76 32.33
CA GLY A 599 10.83 35.87 32.31
C GLY A 599 10.93 34.95 31.08
N GLY A 600 10.01 35.04 30.12
CA GLY A 600 10.10 34.33 28.84
C GLY A 600 11.28 34.79 27.97
N THR A 601 11.76 33.92 27.08
CA THR A 601 12.94 34.15 26.22
C THR A 601 12.64 33.92 24.73
N PHE A 602 13.17 34.75 23.85
CA PHE A 602 13.05 34.61 22.39
C PHE A 602 14.41 34.59 21.67
N SER A 603 14.55 33.69 20.70
CA SER A 603 15.65 33.61 19.74
C SER A 603 15.12 33.29 18.32
N MET A 604 15.86 33.65 17.28
CA MET A 604 15.51 33.32 15.89
C MET A 604 16.74 33.21 14.99
N ASN A 605 16.72 32.27 14.04
CA ASN A 605 17.80 32.03 13.08
C ASN A 605 19.14 31.77 13.78
N TYR A 606 19.14 30.88 14.79
CA TYR A 606 20.31 30.56 15.61
C TYR A 606 20.33 29.08 16.01
N ASN A 607 21.52 28.47 16.08
CA ASN A 607 21.67 27.06 16.40
C ASN A 607 22.15 26.77 17.83
N ASP A 608 21.24 26.93 18.79
CA ASP A 608 21.41 26.50 20.19
C ASP A 608 21.82 25.02 20.37
N TYR A 609 21.65 24.17 19.33
CA TYR A 609 21.99 22.74 19.39
C TYR A 609 23.35 22.40 18.74
N GLY A 610 23.93 23.28 17.93
CA GLY A 610 25.06 22.96 17.02
C GLY A 610 26.42 23.54 17.40
N GLY A 611 26.47 24.49 18.32
CA GLY A 611 27.69 25.23 18.67
C GLY A 611 27.53 26.76 18.66
N GLY A 612 26.37 27.26 18.23
CA GLY A 612 26.00 28.68 18.36
C GLY A 612 26.23 29.53 17.11
N GLU A 613 26.07 28.95 15.94
CA GLU A 613 26.08 29.65 14.66
C GLU A 613 24.72 30.27 14.28
N PHE A 614 24.76 31.32 13.45
CA PHE A 614 23.55 31.94 12.89
C PHE A 614 23.06 31.18 11.66
N LEU A 615 21.76 30.97 11.59
CA LEU A 615 21.03 30.27 10.54
C LEU A 615 20.28 31.26 9.63
N ASN A 616 19.42 30.74 8.76
CA ASN A 616 18.62 31.49 7.79
C ASN A 616 17.18 30.96 7.71
N GLY A 617 16.31 31.73 7.06
CA GLY A 617 14.96 31.33 6.67
C GLY A 617 13.85 32.00 7.46
N ALA A 618 13.93 32.03 8.80
CA ALA A 618 12.83 32.51 9.63
C ALA A 618 12.64 34.04 9.57
N SER A 619 11.39 34.52 9.60
CA SER A 619 11.05 35.96 9.59
C SER A 619 9.86 36.30 10.47
N ILE A 620 9.90 37.50 11.07
CA ILE A 620 8.75 38.09 11.78
C ILE A 620 8.11 39.11 10.85
N ASN A 621 6.97 38.72 10.26
CA ASN A 621 6.19 39.56 9.35
C ASN A 621 5.00 40.24 10.04
N GLY A 622 4.59 39.75 11.21
CA GLY A 622 3.67 40.45 12.11
C GLY A 622 4.45 41.35 13.07
N LYS A 623 4.53 40.96 14.35
CA LYS A 623 5.21 41.78 15.39
C LYS A 623 5.73 40.93 16.57
N LEU A 624 6.95 41.22 17.02
CA LEU A 624 7.50 40.72 18.29
C LEU A 624 7.32 41.77 19.39
N ILE A 625 6.72 41.39 20.50
CA ILE A 625 6.40 42.27 21.64
C ILE A 625 7.07 41.72 22.90
N LEU A 626 7.99 42.49 23.45
CA LEU A 626 8.80 42.13 24.62
C LEU A 626 8.30 42.91 25.83
N LYS A 627 7.68 42.24 26.80
CA LYS A 627 7.14 42.82 28.03
C LYS A 627 8.15 42.70 29.18
N ASP A 628 7.76 43.12 30.39
CA ASP A 628 8.60 43.05 31.59
C ASP A 628 9.22 41.67 31.80
N GLU A 629 10.48 41.69 32.25
CA GLU A 629 11.34 40.56 32.60
C GLU A 629 11.70 39.62 31.43
N SER A 630 11.22 39.89 30.20
CA SER A 630 11.56 39.09 29.03
C SER A 630 13.03 39.23 28.59
N THR A 631 13.57 38.17 27.97
CA THR A 631 14.91 38.14 27.36
C THR A 631 14.82 38.00 25.84
N LEU A 632 15.59 38.81 25.12
CA LEU A 632 15.90 38.62 23.70
C LEU A 632 17.36 38.19 23.55
N GLU A 633 17.62 37.04 22.94
CA GLU A 633 18.99 36.50 22.84
C GLU A 633 19.30 35.90 21.47
N ASN A 634 20.56 36.08 21.03
CA ASN A 634 21.15 35.40 19.86
C ASN A 634 20.17 35.28 18.69
N ALA A 635 19.74 36.41 18.13
CA ALA A 635 18.62 36.46 17.20
C ALA A 635 18.96 37.25 15.93
N LYS A 636 18.80 36.63 14.75
CA LYS A 636 18.89 37.31 13.44
C LYS A 636 17.48 37.50 12.88
N ILE A 637 16.92 38.68 13.15
CA ILE A 637 15.54 39.05 12.87
C ILE A 637 15.46 39.92 11.62
N TYR A 638 14.57 39.58 10.72
CA TYR A 638 14.14 40.43 9.63
C TYR A 638 12.65 40.22 9.38
N SER A 639 12.03 41.24 8.80
CA SER A 639 10.67 41.20 8.25
C SER A 639 10.73 41.12 6.72
N ASN A 640 9.73 40.46 6.15
CA ASN A 640 9.41 40.49 4.71
C ASN A 640 7.89 40.80 4.53
N THR A 641 7.30 41.56 5.47
CA THR A 641 5.85 41.76 5.62
C THR A 641 5.14 42.37 4.41
N ASN A 642 5.81 43.25 3.65
CA ASN A 642 5.28 43.96 2.49
C ASN A 642 5.60 43.25 1.17
N ASN A 643 6.57 42.32 1.18
CA ASN A 643 6.91 41.46 0.04
C ASN A 643 6.19 40.08 0.08
N ILE A 644 5.84 39.58 1.26
CA ILE A 644 5.11 38.31 1.46
C ILE A 644 3.64 38.61 1.80
N ALA A 645 2.72 38.11 0.97
CA ALA A 645 1.28 38.25 1.19
C ALA A 645 0.79 37.51 2.45
N ASN A 646 -0.18 38.11 3.13
CA ASN A 646 -0.93 37.53 4.24
C ASN A 646 -2.15 36.79 3.67
N GLY A 647 -2.01 35.50 3.38
CA GLY A 647 -3.02 34.76 2.61
C GLY A 647 -3.13 35.29 1.18
N SER A 648 -4.17 36.09 0.89
CA SER A 648 -4.35 36.79 -0.39
C SER A 648 -4.16 38.30 -0.30
N GLU A 649 -3.84 38.85 0.88
CA GLU A 649 -3.70 40.29 1.11
C GLU A 649 -2.25 40.75 0.99
N ALA A 650 -2.00 41.79 0.20
CA ALA A 650 -0.73 42.52 0.19
C ALA A 650 -0.80 43.64 1.24
N ARG A 651 -0.01 43.48 2.31
CA ARG A 651 0.04 44.39 3.47
C ARG A 651 0.65 45.76 3.15
N ARG A 652 0.45 46.69 4.06
CA ARG A 652 1.02 48.04 4.06
C ARG A 652 1.65 48.37 5.41
N ASN A 653 2.35 47.39 5.96
CA ASN A 653 2.83 47.38 7.33
C ASN A 653 4.10 48.23 7.47
N THR A 654 3.99 49.34 8.19
CA THR A 654 5.11 50.20 8.60
C THR A 654 5.41 50.13 10.11
N ASP A 655 4.61 49.36 10.87
CA ASP A 655 4.76 49.20 12.31
C ASP A 655 6.12 48.57 12.66
N PRO A 656 6.72 48.90 13.83
CA PRO A 656 7.98 48.31 14.26
C PRO A 656 7.95 46.79 14.32
N VAL A 657 8.98 46.13 13.79
CA VAL A 657 9.12 44.65 13.83
C VAL A 657 9.21 44.15 15.27
N VAL A 658 9.94 44.88 16.12
CA VAL A 658 10.10 44.59 17.56
C VAL A 658 9.64 45.78 18.40
N VAL A 659 8.85 45.52 19.44
CA VAL A 659 8.38 46.53 20.40
C VAL A 659 8.75 46.13 21.83
N VAL A 660 9.55 46.96 22.50
CA VAL A 660 9.93 46.81 23.92
C VAL A 660 8.93 47.60 24.78
N ASN A 661 8.03 46.88 25.44
CA ASN A 661 6.91 47.38 26.25
C ASN A 661 7.13 47.26 27.77
N GLY A 662 8.29 46.78 28.22
CA GLY A 662 8.64 46.67 29.64
C GLY A 662 10.15 46.77 29.86
N ASN A 663 10.63 46.30 31.02
CA ASN A 663 12.04 46.11 31.32
C ASN A 663 12.55 44.78 30.72
N VAL A 664 13.35 44.86 29.66
CA VAL A 664 13.77 43.73 28.81
C VAL A 664 15.29 43.59 28.82
N THR A 665 15.79 42.36 28.89
CA THR A 665 17.22 42.05 28.83
C THR A 665 17.62 41.55 27.44
N LEU A 666 18.75 42.01 26.92
CA LEU A 666 19.31 41.56 25.64
C LEU A 666 20.67 40.88 25.82
N LYS A 667 20.81 39.66 25.29
CA LYS A 667 22.00 38.81 25.46
C LYS A 667 22.62 38.38 24.13
N GLY A 668 23.95 38.26 24.14
CA GLY A 668 24.72 37.82 22.97
C GLY A 668 24.55 38.77 21.79
N LYS A 669 24.32 38.24 20.59
CA LYS A 669 24.26 39.06 19.36
C LYS A 669 22.86 39.07 18.76
N VAL A 670 22.30 40.27 18.59
CA VAL A 670 20.97 40.50 18.00
C VAL A 670 21.11 41.42 16.80
N PHE A 671 20.61 40.96 15.66
CA PHE A 671 20.58 41.71 14.41
C PHE A 671 19.13 41.83 13.97
N LEU A 672 18.68 43.03 13.62
CA LEU A 672 17.26 43.33 13.38
C LEU A 672 17.07 44.26 12.18
N ARG A 673 16.25 43.88 11.20
CA ARG A 673 15.92 44.73 10.05
C ARG A 673 14.42 44.82 9.74
N GLY A 674 13.93 46.04 9.50
CA GLY A 674 12.60 46.29 8.94
C GLY A 674 12.49 45.91 7.45
N ASP A 675 11.28 45.62 6.96
CA ASP A 675 11.04 45.43 5.52
C ASP A 675 10.95 46.76 4.75
N GLU A 676 11.03 46.68 3.43
CA GLU A 676 10.93 47.82 2.51
C GLU A 676 9.57 48.53 2.58
N ALA A 677 9.54 49.78 2.10
CA ALA A 677 8.31 50.57 2.08
C ALA A 677 7.23 49.91 1.17
N PRO A 678 5.98 49.76 1.65
CA PRO A 678 4.89 49.29 0.80
C PRO A 678 4.53 50.36 -0.25
N THR A 679 4.04 49.91 -1.41
CA THR A 679 3.81 50.83 -2.54
C THR A 679 2.60 51.75 -2.32
N GLY A 680 2.76 53.03 -2.67
CA GLY A 680 1.71 54.04 -2.66
C GLY A 680 1.84 55.08 -1.55
N THR A 681 0.72 55.74 -1.25
CA THR A 681 0.62 56.85 -0.29
C THR A 681 0.01 56.36 1.02
N ASP A 682 0.62 56.74 2.13
CA ASP A 682 0.09 56.58 3.48
C ASP A 682 -1.09 57.55 3.73
N PRO A 683 -2.29 57.05 4.06
CA PRO A 683 -3.43 57.91 4.39
C PRO A 683 -3.24 58.77 5.65
N ALA A 684 -2.35 58.39 6.58
CA ALA A 684 -2.16 59.11 7.84
C ALA A 684 -1.28 60.36 7.68
N THR A 685 -0.19 60.27 6.92
CA THR A 685 0.73 61.41 6.66
C THR A 685 0.51 62.10 5.32
N GLY A 686 -0.16 61.46 4.36
CA GLY A 686 -0.30 61.96 2.98
C GLY A 686 1.00 61.90 2.15
N LYS A 687 2.09 61.34 2.69
CA LYS A 687 3.35 61.06 1.97
C LYS A 687 3.33 59.64 1.38
N SER A 688 4.32 59.30 0.56
CA SER A 688 4.62 57.88 0.31
C SER A 688 4.94 57.16 1.62
N TYR A 689 4.59 55.87 1.74
CA TYR A 689 4.94 55.09 2.93
C TYR A 689 6.46 55.10 3.20
N THR A 690 6.82 54.97 4.48
CA THR A 690 8.20 54.72 4.91
C THR A 690 8.52 53.23 4.85
N GLY A 691 9.82 52.89 4.82
CA GLY A 691 10.28 51.58 5.22
C GLY A 691 9.84 51.26 6.65
N GLN A 692 9.75 49.97 6.97
CA GLN A 692 9.31 49.52 8.28
C GLN A 692 10.34 49.91 9.36
N THR A 693 9.86 50.30 10.54
CA THR A 693 10.77 50.57 11.67
C THR A 693 11.37 49.26 12.18
N GLY A 694 12.67 49.27 12.52
CA GLY A 694 13.31 48.10 13.11
C GLY A 694 12.77 47.79 14.51
N MET A 695 13.00 48.70 15.46
CA MET A 695 12.59 48.57 16.86
C MET A 695 11.89 49.83 17.38
N GLN A 696 10.89 49.65 18.25
CA GLN A 696 10.38 50.72 19.13
C GLN A 696 10.62 50.37 20.59
N VAL A 697 11.06 51.34 21.39
CA VAL A 697 11.29 51.19 22.84
C VAL A 697 10.41 52.16 23.61
N ASN A 698 9.41 51.59 24.30
CA ASN A 698 8.52 52.28 25.24
C ASN A 698 9.00 52.09 26.70
N GLY A 699 9.53 50.90 27.01
CA GLY A 699 10.07 50.55 28.33
C GLY A 699 11.59 50.77 28.46
N THR A 700 12.29 49.81 29.07
CA THR A 700 13.76 49.82 29.21
C THR A 700 14.35 48.59 28.53
N LEU A 701 15.37 48.78 27.70
CA LEU A 701 16.15 47.70 27.10
C LEU A 701 17.57 47.71 27.68
N ASN A 702 17.90 46.71 28.49
CA ASN A 702 19.23 46.52 29.05
C ASN A 702 20.06 45.58 28.15
N LEU A 703 21.15 46.09 27.59
CA LEU A 703 22.15 45.31 26.87
C LEU A 703 23.14 44.73 27.89
N ASP A 704 23.15 43.40 28.05
CA ASP A 704 24.09 42.73 28.94
C ASP A 704 25.55 42.94 28.47
N LYS A 705 26.50 42.62 29.36
CA LYS A 705 27.93 42.68 29.04
C LYS A 705 28.25 41.86 27.79
N ASP A 706 29.10 42.41 26.93
CA ASP A 706 29.52 41.82 25.64
C ASP A 706 28.38 41.58 24.64
N ALA A 707 27.14 42.03 24.94
CA ALA A 707 26.03 41.96 24.02
C ALA A 707 26.13 43.00 22.90
N VAL A 708 25.62 42.67 21.72
CA VAL A 708 25.57 43.55 20.55
C VAL A 708 24.15 43.58 20.00
N LEU A 709 23.56 44.76 19.94
CA LEU A 709 22.31 45.03 19.23
C LEU A 709 22.62 45.85 17.98
N ALA A 710 22.34 45.30 16.79
CA ALA A 710 22.36 46.05 15.54
C ALA A 710 20.97 46.13 14.91
N VAL A 711 20.47 47.34 14.70
CA VAL A 711 19.13 47.61 14.16
C VAL A 711 19.21 48.42 12.87
N TYR A 712 18.44 48.01 11.88
CA TYR A 712 18.43 48.59 10.54
C TYR A 712 16.99 48.93 10.13
N GLY A 713 16.72 50.19 9.79
CA GLY A 713 15.40 50.62 9.32
C GLY A 713 15.15 50.21 7.86
N GLY A 714 13.91 49.90 7.47
CA GLY A 714 13.59 49.44 6.12
C GLY A 714 14.01 50.43 5.02
N GLY A 715 14.60 49.95 3.93
CA GLY A 715 15.29 50.79 2.95
C GLY A 715 16.57 50.17 2.38
N LYS A 716 16.59 48.85 2.21
CA LYS A 716 17.69 48.09 1.62
C LYS A 716 17.71 48.19 0.08
N ASP A 717 16.57 48.46 -0.56
CA ASP A 717 16.37 48.44 -2.01
C ASP A 717 15.92 49.82 -2.56
N ALA A 718 16.21 50.09 -3.83
CA ALA A 718 15.76 51.29 -4.55
C ALA A 718 14.22 51.38 -4.77
N THR A 719 13.45 50.42 -4.24
CA THR A 719 11.98 50.46 -4.18
C THR A 719 11.47 51.31 -3.01
N THR A 720 12.24 51.47 -1.93
CA THR A 720 11.83 52.22 -0.75
C THR A 720 11.78 53.73 -1.03
N SER A 721 10.59 54.33 -0.88
CA SER A 721 10.37 55.75 -1.16
C SER A 721 10.98 56.65 -0.09
N ASN A 722 10.60 56.43 1.17
CA ASN A 722 11.17 57.08 2.35
C ASN A 722 11.76 56.00 3.26
N GLY A 723 12.96 56.20 3.81
CA GLY A 723 13.60 55.24 4.70
C GLY A 723 12.88 55.10 6.05
N GLY A 724 12.85 53.88 6.59
CA GLY A 724 12.39 53.59 7.94
C GLY A 724 13.43 54.00 8.99
N SER A 725 12.99 54.43 10.18
CA SER A 725 13.93 54.60 11.29
C SER A 725 14.42 53.23 11.78
N ALA A 726 15.68 53.11 12.19
CA ALA A 726 16.13 51.88 12.84
C ALA A 726 15.46 51.73 14.21
N ILE A 727 15.56 52.75 15.06
CA ILE A 727 14.99 52.76 16.41
C ILE A 727 14.09 53.97 16.61
N ILE A 728 12.91 53.75 17.20
CA ILE A 728 12.06 54.80 17.77
C ILE A 728 12.10 54.67 19.30
N LEU A 729 12.58 55.68 20.00
CA LEU A 729 12.33 55.80 21.44
C LEU A 729 11.04 56.58 21.66
N ASN A 730 10.13 56.04 22.46
CA ASN A 730 8.85 56.66 22.79
C ASN A 730 8.68 56.72 24.31
N GLY A 731 9.47 57.59 24.94
CA GLY A 731 9.66 57.67 26.40
C GLY A 731 10.67 56.66 26.95
N GLY A 732 11.01 55.62 26.18
CA GLY A 732 11.86 54.52 26.62
C GLY A 732 13.35 54.82 26.73
N THR A 733 14.08 53.84 27.27
CA THR A 733 15.53 53.90 27.51
C THR A 733 16.25 52.67 26.98
N ILE A 734 17.42 52.85 26.35
CA ILE A 734 18.39 51.78 26.06
C ILE A 734 19.60 51.99 26.96
N THR A 735 20.04 50.96 27.68
CA THR A 735 21.10 51.05 28.70
C THR A 735 21.95 49.78 28.75
N GLY A 736 23.03 49.77 29.53
CA GLY A 736 23.80 48.57 29.87
C GLY A 736 25.26 48.56 29.40
N GLU A 737 25.94 47.43 29.57
CA GLU A 737 27.36 47.27 29.21
C GLU A 737 27.61 46.88 27.74
N GLY A 738 26.56 46.56 26.98
CA GLY A 738 26.67 46.16 25.57
C GLY A 738 26.94 47.30 24.57
N LYS A 739 27.04 46.91 23.29
CA LYS A 739 27.19 47.80 22.13
C LYS A 739 25.87 47.96 21.37
N LEU A 740 25.52 49.21 21.05
CA LEU A 740 24.42 49.57 20.16
C LEU A 740 24.95 49.95 18.77
N ILE A 741 24.30 49.44 17.73
CA ILE A 741 24.44 49.86 16.33
C ILE A 741 23.03 50.17 15.82
N ALA A 742 22.83 51.33 15.22
CA ALA A 742 21.57 51.70 14.58
C ALA A 742 21.85 52.41 13.25
N VAL A 743 21.29 51.91 12.15
CA VAL A 743 21.47 52.45 10.80
C VAL A 743 20.11 52.65 10.13
N GLY A 744 19.73 53.90 9.87
CA GLY A 744 18.48 54.23 9.21
C GLY A 744 18.41 53.69 7.78
N GLY A 745 17.20 53.40 7.29
CA GLY A 745 17.01 52.95 5.91
C GLY A 745 17.17 54.07 4.89
N ASP A 746 17.55 53.74 3.65
CA ASP A 746 17.70 54.73 2.58
C ASP A 746 16.34 55.15 2.00
N GLY A 747 16.18 56.44 1.72
CA GLY A 747 15.07 57.01 0.96
C GLY A 747 15.48 57.22 -0.50
N HIS A 748 14.94 56.41 -1.42
CA HIS A 748 15.31 56.53 -2.84
C HIS A 748 14.59 57.67 -3.56
N PHE A 749 13.39 58.05 -3.09
CA PHE A 749 12.55 59.08 -3.73
C PHE A 749 12.21 60.27 -2.81
N GLY A 750 12.31 60.09 -1.48
CA GLY A 750 12.06 61.12 -0.48
C GLY A 750 13.10 61.10 0.66
N GLU A 751 12.63 61.07 1.90
CA GLU A 751 13.43 61.24 3.12
C GLU A 751 14.19 59.96 3.52
N GLY A 752 15.43 60.09 4.01
CA GLY A 752 16.19 59.01 4.63
C GLY A 752 15.75 58.75 6.08
N GLY A 753 15.84 57.51 6.52
CA GLY A 753 15.43 57.11 7.87
C GLY A 753 16.46 57.49 8.94
N ASN A 754 16.01 57.82 10.16
CA ASN A 754 16.94 58.12 11.27
C ASN A 754 17.51 56.83 11.87
N ALA A 755 18.73 56.86 12.42
CA ALA A 755 19.21 55.78 13.29
C ALA A 755 18.35 55.70 14.55
N VAL A 756 18.18 56.82 15.27
CA VAL A 756 17.29 56.90 16.42
C VAL A 756 16.40 58.14 16.32
N SER A 757 15.09 57.97 16.43
CA SER A 757 14.10 59.05 16.42
C SER A 757 13.11 58.95 17.59
N GLY A 758 12.31 60.00 17.79
CA GLY A 758 11.38 60.13 18.91
C GLY A 758 11.98 60.86 20.12
N ASN A 759 11.70 60.36 21.32
CA ASN A 759 12.10 60.94 22.61
C ASN A 759 12.46 59.82 23.60
N GLY A 760 13.63 59.90 24.24
CA GLY A 760 14.10 58.88 25.18
C GLY A 760 15.58 59.02 25.54
N THR A 761 16.15 58.01 26.18
CA THR A 761 17.55 58.02 26.64
C THR A 761 18.36 56.83 26.13
N ILE A 762 19.63 57.05 25.79
CA ILE A 762 20.63 56.02 25.49
C ILE A 762 21.80 56.16 26.47
N SER A 763 22.16 55.08 27.15
CA SER A 763 23.26 55.01 28.12
C SER A 763 23.96 53.65 28.09
N VAL A 764 24.60 53.35 26.97
CA VAL A 764 25.34 52.09 26.72
C VAL A 764 26.86 52.32 26.78
N THR A 765 27.68 51.27 26.63
CA THR A 765 29.15 51.45 26.58
C THR A 765 29.59 52.04 25.24
N ASP A 766 29.14 51.45 24.14
CA ASP A 766 29.52 51.83 22.77
C ASP A 766 28.26 52.03 21.91
N ALA A 767 28.16 53.15 21.17
CA ALA A 767 27.03 53.43 20.28
C ALA A 767 27.49 53.92 18.88
N TYR A 768 27.12 53.18 17.83
CA TYR A 768 27.26 53.62 16.44
C TYR A 768 25.88 53.97 15.89
N LEU A 769 25.64 55.24 15.56
CA LEU A 769 24.35 55.71 15.06
C LEU A 769 24.54 56.42 13.70
N GLU A 770 23.92 55.91 12.65
CA GLU A 770 24.02 56.42 11.28
C GLU A 770 22.65 56.64 10.61
N GLY A 771 22.40 57.86 10.14
CA GLY A 771 21.21 58.20 9.36
C GLY A 771 21.27 57.65 7.94
N GLY A 772 20.16 57.09 7.46
CA GLY A 772 20.04 56.59 6.08
C GLY A 772 20.08 57.71 5.04
N ALA A 773 20.54 57.40 3.83
CA ALA A 773 20.73 58.38 2.77
C ALA A 773 19.40 58.84 2.15
N SER A 774 19.41 60.03 1.57
CA SER A 774 18.36 60.57 0.71
C SER A 774 18.90 60.71 -0.71
N VAL A 775 18.69 59.70 -1.56
CA VAL A 775 19.12 59.73 -2.98
C VAL A 775 18.42 60.86 -3.74
N SER A 776 17.22 61.21 -3.30
CA SER A 776 16.47 62.38 -3.77
C SER A 776 17.16 63.69 -3.35
N LYS A 777 17.49 64.54 -4.34
CA LYS A 777 18.07 65.89 -4.10
C LYS A 777 17.09 66.88 -3.45
N SER A 778 15.83 66.50 -3.29
CA SER A 778 14.79 67.27 -2.59
C SER A 778 14.24 66.53 -1.35
N GLY A 779 14.80 65.37 -1.01
CA GLY A 779 14.55 64.71 0.28
C GLY A 779 15.44 65.29 1.37
N THR A 780 15.23 64.84 2.61
CA THR A 780 16.10 65.14 3.76
C THR A 780 16.83 63.86 4.14
N PRO A 781 18.15 63.87 4.38
CA PRO A 781 18.84 62.70 4.92
C PRO A 781 18.35 62.38 6.34
N GLY A 782 18.48 61.13 6.76
CA GLY A 782 18.23 60.75 8.14
C GLY A 782 19.28 61.31 9.10
N LYS A 783 18.90 61.51 10.36
CA LYS A 783 19.84 61.86 11.43
C LYS A 783 20.43 60.63 12.10
N ALA A 784 21.65 60.74 12.60
CA ALA A 784 22.21 59.83 13.60
C ALA A 784 21.38 59.85 14.90
N LEU A 785 20.98 61.04 15.33
CA LEU A 785 20.31 61.28 16.59
C LEU A 785 19.17 62.28 16.40
N GLY A 786 17.93 61.85 16.63
CA GLY A 786 16.76 62.73 16.61
C GLY A 786 16.77 63.74 17.77
N ASP A 787 16.16 64.91 17.56
CA ASP A 787 16.29 66.07 18.45
C ASP A 787 15.70 65.87 19.87
N GLY A 788 14.91 64.81 20.09
CA GLY A 788 14.39 64.42 21.40
C GLY A 788 15.20 63.35 22.14
N ILE A 789 16.31 62.84 21.57
CA ILE A 789 17.07 61.72 22.13
C ILE A 789 18.23 62.21 23.00
N LYS A 790 18.27 61.77 24.26
CA LYS A 790 19.36 62.07 25.19
C LYS A 790 20.40 60.95 25.17
N LEU A 791 21.62 61.26 24.74
CA LEU A 791 22.74 60.31 24.73
C LEU A 791 23.66 60.62 25.92
N ALA A 792 23.87 59.64 26.81
CA ALA A 792 24.70 59.82 28.00
C ALA A 792 26.16 60.10 27.62
N GLY A 793 26.76 61.14 28.20
CA GLY A 793 28.14 61.57 27.88
C GLY A 793 29.25 60.56 28.24
N THR A 794 28.92 59.49 28.95
CA THR A 794 29.79 58.32 29.20
C THR A 794 29.82 57.32 28.05
N THR A 795 28.91 57.43 27.08
CA THR A 795 28.82 56.52 25.93
C THR A 795 29.93 56.86 24.92
N ASN A 796 30.83 55.90 24.65
CA ASN A 796 31.71 55.99 23.48
C ASN A 796 30.81 55.99 22.24
N ARG A 797 31.04 56.86 21.26
CA ARG A 797 30.10 57.00 20.16
C ARG A 797 30.72 57.33 18.81
N ASN A 798 29.97 57.03 17.76
CA ASN A 798 30.14 57.57 16.42
C ASN A 798 28.74 57.97 15.91
N LEU A 799 28.62 59.18 15.37
CA LEU A 799 27.35 59.81 14.99
C LEU A 799 27.50 60.35 13.56
N ILE A 800 26.80 59.74 12.61
CA ILE A 800 26.89 60.05 11.18
C ILE A 800 25.50 60.41 10.65
N ASP A 801 25.27 61.67 10.28
CA ASP A 801 24.05 62.04 9.56
C ASP A 801 24.15 61.57 8.09
N GLY A 802 23.00 61.18 7.52
CA GLY A 802 22.93 60.59 6.19
C GLY A 802 23.35 61.51 5.06
N SER A 803 23.68 60.93 3.90
CA SER A 803 24.06 61.68 2.70
C SER A 803 22.84 62.11 1.87
N ILE A 804 22.98 63.21 1.09
CA ILE A 804 21.91 63.74 0.23
C ILE A 804 22.36 63.87 -1.24
N GLY A 805 21.54 63.37 -2.16
CA GLY A 805 21.75 63.53 -3.60
C GLY A 805 22.91 62.72 -4.21
N SER A 806 23.54 61.88 -3.40
CA SER A 806 24.50 60.83 -3.75
C SER A 806 23.78 59.57 -4.25
N GLY A 807 24.46 58.79 -5.09
CA GLY A 807 24.08 57.39 -5.31
C GLY A 807 24.57 56.53 -4.14
N ILE A 808 23.82 55.48 -3.81
CA ILE A 808 24.21 54.46 -2.82
C ILE A 808 25.34 53.61 -3.43
N ASP A 809 26.45 53.47 -2.70
CA ASP A 809 27.54 52.55 -3.05
C ASP A 809 27.33 51.20 -2.35
N TYR A 810 26.49 50.37 -2.96
CA TYR A 810 26.08 49.05 -2.46
C TYR A 810 27.26 48.07 -2.23
N ASP A 811 28.45 48.34 -2.77
CA ASP A 811 29.64 47.49 -2.59
C ASP A 811 30.46 47.87 -1.34
N ASN A 812 30.24 49.08 -0.76
CA ASN A 812 31.08 49.64 0.32
C ASN A 812 30.28 50.27 1.48
N ASP A 813 28.95 50.10 1.54
CA ASP A 813 28.12 50.69 2.58
C ASP A 813 28.09 49.91 3.91
N THR A 814 27.51 50.56 4.92
CA THR A 814 27.38 50.09 6.31
C THR A 814 26.04 49.41 6.58
N TYR A 815 25.15 49.30 5.58
CA TYR A 815 23.78 48.83 5.77
C TYR A 815 23.66 47.32 5.55
N TRP A 816 22.93 46.63 6.42
CA TRP A 816 22.80 45.17 6.35
C TRP A 816 21.77 44.71 5.27
N ARG A 817 22.22 44.68 4.00
CA ARG A 817 21.36 44.31 2.84
C ARG A 817 21.18 42.79 2.66
N ASP A 818 22.21 41.98 2.80
CA ASP A 818 22.13 40.52 2.68
C ASP A 818 21.73 39.83 4.00
N ILE A 819 20.61 39.12 4.00
CA ILE A 819 20.16 38.35 5.17
C ILE A 819 20.86 36.99 5.33
N LEU A 820 21.52 36.46 4.30
CA LEU A 820 22.16 35.14 4.35
C LEU A 820 23.37 35.14 5.29
N SER A 821 24.11 36.24 5.29
CA SER A 821 25.19 36.55 6.22
C SER A 821 24.71 37.23 7.52
N VAL A 822 25.65 37.59 8.40
CA VAL A 822 25.46 38.48 9.55
C VAL A 822 26.15 39.83 9.24
N PRO A 823 25.70 40.96 9.80
CA PRO A 823 26.37 42.24 9.56
C PRO A 823 27.84 42.21 10.02
N ASN A 824 28.74 42.73 9.19
CA ASN A 824 30.16 42.80 9.51
C ASN A 824 30.39 43.84 10.61
N LEU A 825 30.68 43.39 11.84
CA LEU A 825 30.76 44.26 13.00
C LEU A 825 31.96 45.23 12.99
N ASP A 826 32.96 44.98 12.14
CA ASP A 826 34.14 45.84 11.96
C ASP A 826 33.80 47.16 11.23
N LEU A 827 32.66 47.22 10.51
CA LEU A 827 32.19 48.42 9.82
C LEU A 827 31.66 49.51 10.76
N TYR A 828 31.52 49.22 12.07
CA TYR A 828 30.93 50.12 13.05
C TYR A 828 31.95 50.58 14.12
N PRO A 829 33.00 51.33 13.76
CA PRO A 829 34.00 51.84 14.70
C PRO A 829 33.42 52.95 15.59
N VAL A 830 33.86 53.00 16.84
CA VAL A 830 33.32 53.87 17.89
C VAL A 830 34.43 54.68 18.56
N GLU A 831 34.27 55.99 18.69
CA GLU A 831 35.29 56.86 19.30
C GLU A 831 35.23 56.82 20.84
N LYS A 832 36.35 56.48 21.47
CA LYS A 832 36.45 56.37 22.93
C LYS A 832 36.57 57.73 23.60
N ASN A 833 35.77 57.94 24.65
CA ASN A 833 35.65 59.23 25.35
C ASN A 833 35.26 60.41 24.43
N ALA A 834 34.46 60.14 23.38
CA ALA A 834 33.98 61.16 22.45
C ALA A 834 33.38 62.36 23.23
N PRO A 835 33.87 63.61 23.02
CA PRO A 835 33.66 64.72 23.93
C PRO A 835 32.17 64.98 24.13
N GLY A 836 31.68 64.83 25.36
CA GLY A 836 30.27 65.06 25.70
C GLY A 836 29.92 66.54 25.55
N GLU A 837 28.71 66.82 25.06
CA GLU A 837 28.09 68.11 25.37
C GLU A 837 27.98 68.23 26.88
N GLN A 838 28.37 69.38 27.44
CA GLN A 838 28.06 69.64 28.84
C GLN A 838 26.54 69.65 29.02
N PRO A 839 25.99 68.95 30.04
CA PRO A 839 24.60 69.09 30.39
C PRO A 839 24.27 70.57 30.60
N GLY A 840 23.20 71.05 29.94
CA GLY A 840 22.61 72.35 30.20
C GLY A 840 22.12 72.40 31.64
N GLY A 841 22.97 72.88 32.54
CA GLY A 841 22.73 72.89 33.97
C GLY A 841 21.77 73.99 34.39
N ASP A 842 20.47 73.78 34.17
CA ASP A 842 19.41 74.51 34.86
C ASP A 842 19.38 74.11 36.34
N THR A 843 20.42 74.48 37.08
CA THR A 843 20.38 74.48 38.55
C THR A 843 19.54 75.66 38.99
N GLU A 844 18.26 75.41 39.29
CA GLU A 844 17.45 76.34 40.07
C GLU A 844 18.19 76.67 41.38
N ASN A 845 18.59 77.93 41.53
CA ASN A 845 19.23 78.43 42.73
C ASN A 845 18.20 79.25 43.54
N PRO A 846 18.00 79.01 44.84
CA PRO A 846 16.95 79.68 45.61
C PRO A 846 17.05 81.22 45.66
N GLU A 847 15.92 81.88 45.90
CA GLU A 847 15.82 83.31 46.28
C GLU A 847 16.83 83.68 47.39
N LYS A 848 17.39 84.90 47.54
CA LYS A 848 17.13 86.29 47.07
C LYS A 848 18.37 87.16 47.51
N PRO A 849 18.40 88.51 47.47
CA PRO A 849 17.77 89.53 46.59
C PRO A 849 18.78 90.59 46.03
N GLY A 850 18.32 91.47 45.12
CA GLY A 850 18.68 92.91 45.16
C GLY A 850 19.31 93.57 43.91
N ASN A 851 18.66 94.66 43.41
CA ASN A 851 19.06 95.59 42.33
C ASN A 851 19.41 94.97 40.95
N GLY A 852 19.05 95.51 39.79
CA GLY A 852 19.01 96.92 39.35
C GLY A 852 20.20 97.16 38.40
N THR A 853 20.10 97.76 37.20
CA THR A 853 19.02 98.60 36.63
C THR A 853 18.94 98.50 35.09
N ASP A 854 17.89 99.11 34.52
CA ASP A 854 17.78 99.72 33.18
C ASP A 854 17.77 98.92 31.84
N LYS A 855 16.65 99.14 31.13
CA LYS A 855 16.39 99.19 29.67
C LYS A 855 17.47 100.02 28.89
N PRO A 856 17.57 100.03 27.53
CA PRO A 856 16.44 99.94 26.57
C PRO A 856 16.62 99.24 25.19
N GLU A 857 15.47 98.76 24.65
CA GLU A 857 14.93 98.89 23.27
C GLU A 857 15.69 98.43 21.98
N LYS A 858 15.06 97.48 21.24
CA LYS A 858 14.27 97.63 19.96
C LYS A 858 14.57 98.85 19.03
N PRO A 859 14.25 98.87 17.70
CA PRO A 859 13.30 97.99 16.94
C PRO A 859 13.57 97.67 15.43
N SER A 860 12.60 96.98 14.78
CA SER A 860 12.17 97.02 13.33
C SER A 860 13.08 96.43 12.22
N THR A 861 12.68 95.61 11.21
CA THR A 861 11.47 95.40 10.33
C THR A 861 11.31 96.38 9.14
N PRO A 862 10.69 96.06 7.96
CA PRO A 862 10.27 94.78 7.30
C PRO A 862 10.44 94.76 5.71
N ALA A 863 9.62 93.96 4.98
CA ALA A 863 9.11 94.12 3.58
C ALA A 863 9.93 93.55 2.38
N LYS A 864 9.37 93.06 1.22
CA LYS A 864 8.04 92.50 0.81
C LYS A 864 8.20 91.64 -0.52
N PRO A 865 7.24 91.38 -1.49
CA PRO A 865 6.90 90.00 -1.92
C PRO A 865 6.82 89.72 -3.47
N SER A 866 6.06 88.68 -3.87
CA SER A 866 5.42 88.38 -5.18
C SER A 866 6.27 87.65 -6.25
N ASP A 867 5.73 86.89 -7.22
CA ASP A 867 4.32 86.56 -7.56
C ASP A 867 4.14 85.12 -8.17
N SER A 868 2.98 84.85 -8.80
CA SER A 868 2.46 83.53 -9.24
C SER A 868 1.99 83.50 -10.71
N GLY A 869 1.83 82.31 -11.32
CA GLY A 869 1.27 82.16 -12.69
C GLY A 869 1.40 80.75 -13.31
N SER A 870 0.51 80.38 -14.24
CA SER A 870 0.41 79.01 -14.83
C SER A 870 -0.33 78.99 -16.20
N ALA A 871 -0.06 77.94 -17.03
CA ALA A 871 -0.87 77.34 -18.13
C ALA A 871 -0.35 77.33 -19.61
N THR A 872 0.07 76.14 -20.10
CA THR A 872 -0.43 75.30 -21.26
C THR A 872 -1.20 75.88 -22.49
N PRO A 873 -1.42 75.14 -23.63
CA PRO A 873 -0.76 73.96 -24.26
C PRO A 873 -0.75 73.80 -25.85
N LYS A 874 0.05 72.84 -26.40
CA LYS A 874 -0.18 71.95 -27.61
C LYS A 874 -0.28 72.57 -29.05
N PRO A 875 -0.43 71.81 -30.19
CA PRO A 875 -0.27 70.34 -30.50
C PRO A 875 0.42 69.91 -31.87
N GLN A 876 0.76 68.59 -32.00
CA GLN A 876 0.82 67.70 -33.23
C GLN A 876 1.80 68.05 -34.41
N GLY A 877 2.31 67.14 -35.26
CA GLY A 877 2.28 65.65 -35.50
C GLY A 877 3.08 65.33 -36.82
N PRO A 878 3.00 64.17 -37.53
CA PRO A 878 2.62 62.79 -37.16
C PRO A 878 3.47 61.61 -37.78
N VAL A 879 3.47 60.44 -37.13
CA VAL A 879 3.40 59.03 -37.65
C VAL A 879 4.56 58.32 -38.44
N ASN A 880 4.73 57.05 -38.04
CA ASN A 880 5.57 55.89 -38.45
C ASN A 880 5.37 55.37 -39.91
N PRO A 881 6.21 54.45 -40.50
CA PRO A 881 6.24 53.03 -40.06
C PRO A 881 7.53 52.17 -40.31
N GLY A 882 7.61 50.99 -39.67
CA GLY A 882 7.87 49.74 -40.43
C GLY A 882 9.20 48.97 -40.31
N ASP A 883 9.32 48.17 -39.24
CA ASP A 883 9.70 46.74 -39.25
C ASP A 883 11.15 46.20 -39.56
N ASN A 884 11.58 45.31 -38.65
CA ASN A 884 12.51 44.15 -38.75
C ASN A 884 13.91 44.21 -39.43
N GLY A 885 14.93 43.85 -38.65
CA GLY A 885 16.27 43.42 -39.13
C GLY A 885 17.14 42.87 -37.99
N SER A 886 17.64 41.62 -38.11
CA SER A 886 18.36 40.90 -37.05
C SER A 886 19.81 40.55 -37.44
N SER A 887 20.58 40.05 -36.45
CA SER A 887 21.97 39.52 -36.50
C SER A 887 23.13 40.52 -36.40
N GLY A 888 24.23 40.12 -35.73
CA GLY A 888 25.44 40.94 -35.56
C GLY A 888 26.31 40.60 -34.34
N THR A 889 26.83 39.37 -34.21
CA THR A 889 27.76 39.01 -33.11
C THR A 889 29.14 39.67 -33.28
N GLY A 890 29.60 40.44 -32.28
CA GLY A 890 30.92 41.08 -32.26
C GLY A 890 31.84 40.55 -31.15
N ASN A 891 32.91 39.86 -31.52
CA ASN A 891 33.91 39.29 -30.59
C ASN A 891 35.04 40.30 -30.33
N HIS A 892 35.49 40.47 -29.08
CA HIS A 892 36.79 41.10 -28.78
C HIS A 892 37.59 40.25 -27.79
N LYS A 893 38.85 39.96 -28.12
CA LYS A 893 39.82 39.21 -27.31
C LYS A 893 41.17 39.93 -27.27
N ASN A 894 41.79 40.00 -26.09
CA ASN A 894 43.23 40.13 -25.75
C ASN A 894 43.45 41.11 -24.58
N LYS A 895 44.40 40.92 -23.65
CA LYS A 895 45.21 39.74 -23.23
C LYS A 895 45.99 40.10 -21.93
N ASN A 896 46.62 39.09 -21.31
CA ASN A 896 47.67 39.16 -20.27
C ASN A 896 47.23 39.52 -18.83
N LYS A 897 47.85 38.96 -17.75
CA LYS A 897 48.59 37.68 -17.60
C LYS A 897 48.79 37.31 -16.12
N ASN A 898 48.72 35.99 -15.84
CA ASN A 898 49.21 35.19 -14.70
C ASN A 898 49.89 35.85 -13.47
N SER A 899 49.41 35.48 -12.27
CA SER A 899 50.14 34.58 -11.34
C SER A 899 49.10 33.74 -10.56
N LYS A 900 49.10 32.41 -10.66
CA LYS A 900 49.88 31.40 -9.89
C LYS A 900 49.44 31.18 -8.42
N GLN A 901 48.32 30.48 -8.29
CA GLN A 901 48.08 29.31 -7.41
C GLN A 901 49.21 28.90 -6.42
N SER A 902 48.80 28.69 -5.17
CA SER A 902 49.34 27.67 -4.25
C SER A 902 48.22 27.22 -3.30
N SER A 903 48.15 25.92 -2.96
CA SER A 903 46.99 25.28 -2.33
C SER A 903 47.39 24.27 -1.24
N VAL A 904 46.71 24.34 -0.09
CA VAL A 904 46.62 23.35 1.01
C VAL A 904 45.28 23.67 1.69
N GLU A 905 44.19 22.89 1.67
CA GLU A 905 43.89 21.48 1.34
C GLU A 905 44.13 20.47 2.48
N THR A 906 43.16 19.55 2.66
CA THR A 906 42.98 18.54 3.73
C THR A 906 42.61 19.10 5.13
N GLY A 907 41.84 18.41 5.97
CA GLY A 907 41.16 17.11 5.77
C GLY A 907 39.68 17.21 5.40
N ASP A 908 39.18 16.21 4.69
CA ASP A 908 37.84 16.15 4.07
C ASP A 908 37.33 14.68 4.10
N GLU A 909 36.28 14.39 3.32
CA GLU A 909 35.81 13.09 2.81
C GLU A 909 34.68 12.39 3.58
N SER A 910 33.46 12.83 3.30
CA SER A 910 32.34 11.91 3.08
C SER A 910 32.27 11.51 1.60
N HIS A 911 32.38 10.21 1.29
CA HIS A 911 32.48 9.74 -0.10
C HIS A 911 31.14 9.90 -0.88
N THR A 912 31.03 10.93 -1.73
CA THR A 912 29.86 11.15 -2.60
C THR A 912 30.18 11.49 -4.06
N ILE A 913 31.37 11.12 -4.57
CA ILE A 913 31.73 11.28 -6.00
C ILE A 913 32.23 9.96 -6.63
N LEU A 914 31.30 9.10 -7.08
CA LEU A 914 31.65 7.97 -7.97
C LEU A 914 30.58 7.56 -9.02
N TRP A 915 29.64 8.45 -9.38
CA TRP A 915 28.65 8.15 -10.44
C TRP A 915 28.53 9.20 -11.56
N ALA A 916 29.21 10.34 -11.47
CA ALA A 916 29.17 11.38 -12.50
C ALA A 916 29.94 11.04 -13.79
N THR A 917 30.84 10.06 -13.76
CA THR A 917 31.86 9.85 -14.82
C THR A 917 31.56 8.72 -15.81
N VAL A 918 30.48 7.95 -15.62
CA VAL A 918 30.14 6.80 -16.49
C VAL A 918 29.01 7.13 -17.50
N MET A 919 28.10 8.04 -17.16
CA MET A 919 26.97 8.44 -18.05
C MET A 919 27.37 9.32 -19.26
N LEU A 920 28.66 9.49 -19.56
CA LEU A 920 29.14 10.23 -20.74
C LEU A 920 29.63 9.34 -21.90
N ALA A 921 29.57 8.00 -21.75
CA ALA A 921 30.01 7.05 -22.77
C ALA A 921 28.87 6.37 -23.57
N ALA A 922 27.60 6.68 -23.28
CA ALA A 922 26.43 5.94 -23.81
C ALA A 922 25.57 6.70 -24.85
N LEU A 923 25.93 7.92 -25.25
CA LEU A 923 25.16 8.75 -26.20
C LEU A 923 25.76 8.84 -27.62
N ALA A 924 26.52 7.82 -28.03
CA ALA A 924 27.12 7.72 -29.36
C ALA A 924 26.74 6.39 -30.08
N GLY A 925 25.45 6.03 -30.08
CA GLY A 925 25.01 4.69 -30.54
C GLY A 925 23.68 4.56 -31.29
N VAL A 926 22.79 5.57 -31.31
CA VAL A 926 21.45 5.45 -31.94
C VAL A 926 21.18 6.62 -32.89
N GLY A 927 21.86 6.62 -34.04
CA GLY A 927 21.82 7.70 -35.03
C GLY A 927 21.57 7.27 -36.49
N THR A 928 21.23 6.00 -36.73
CA THR A 928 20.90 5.49 -38.07
C THR A 928 19.75 4.46 -38.01
N ILE A 929 19.22 4.07 -39.18
CA ILE A 929 18.11 3.11 -39.35
C ILE A 929 16.73 3.65 -38.93
N THR A 930 16.28 4.75 -39.54
CA THR A 930 14.83 5.01 -39.74
C THR A 930 14.48 5.62 -41.10
N LEU A 931 15.43 5.66 -42.03
CA LEU A 931 15.29 6.25 -43.37
C LEU A 931 15.18 5.19 -44.50
N ARG A 932 14.27 4.22 -44.37
CA ARG A 932 13.88 3.32 -45.49
C ARG A 932 12.53 2.58 -45.25
N ARG A 933 11.40 3.27 -45.52
CA ARG A 933 10.14 2.75 -46.13
C ARG A 933 8.93 3.68 -45.93
N ARG A 934 8.89 4.80 -46.68
CA ARG A 934 7.63 5.49 -47.06
C ARG A 934 7.62 5.73 -48.57
N GLN A 935 7.21 4.72 -49.35
CA GLN A 935 6.89 4.87 -50.77
C GLN A 935 5.78 3.90 -51.22
N LYS A 936 4.53 4.37 -51.07
CA LYS A 936 3.37 4.25 -51.96
C LYS A 936 2.21 4.97 -51.24
N LYS A 937 1.72 6.08 -51.78
CA LYS A 937 0.52 6.21 -52.63
C LYS A 937 -0.78 5.93 -51.85
N GLN A 938 -1.82 6.79 -51.90
CA GLN A 938 -1.97 8.06 -52.61
C GLN A 938 -3.08 8.94 -51.98
N ARG A 939 -2.96 10.27 -52.11
CA ARG A 939 -4.08 11.24 -52.06
C ARG A 939 -4.80 11.26 -53.43
N PRO A 940 -5.97 11.92 -53.59
CA PRO A 940 -6.94 12.40 -52.60
C PRO A 940 -8.28 11.64 -52.86
N SER A 941 -9.53 12.14 -52.80
CA SER A 941 -10.19 13.43 -52.47
C SER A 941 -11.68 13.20 -52.25
N HIS A 942 -12.29 13.82 -51.24
CA HIS A 942 -13.09 15.03 -51.45
C HIS A 942 -13.10 15.92 -50.21
#